data_AF-A0AAF0DXA1-F1
#
_entry.id   AF-A0AAF0DXA1-F1
#
_cell.length_a   1.000
_cell.length_b   1.000
_cell.length_c   1.000
_cell.angle_alpha   90.00
_cell.angle_beta   90.00
_cell.angle_gamma   90.00
#
_symmetry.space_group_name_H-M   'P 1'
#
loop_
_entity.id
_entity.type
_entity.pdbx_description
1 polymer ?
#
loop_
_entity_poly.entity_id
_entity_poly.type
_entity_poly.pdbx_seq_one_letter_code
_entity_poly.pdbx_strand_id
1 'polypeptide(L)'
;MRRVWGALRTPAAHFATLAHEHRVHPSRMPRYAELVDQLRTVRPLLNDRPMTFAEKIVYTHLLDPAADLDGAGADASKVRGKRYLKLRVDRLAMQDASAQMALLQFMTCGLRQAAVPASVHCDHLIQAYEGANADLERSLDQHHEVFAFLESACRKYGIEFWRPGSGIIHQIVLENYAAPGLLMLGTDSHTPNASGMGCLAIGVGGADAVDAMTATPWELLAPKVLNVHLTGQLSPWCSAKDVILNIAGRLTVRGGTGYIVEYSGPGLATLPATGLATMANMGAEIGATTSAFPYTAAMGRYLAATRRADVAHQAEQAAHAGLLAADDGAEYDERIEIDLSTLEPSLNGPFTPDLNVPLSTFVERVRNGTANHPKELSAALIGSCTNSSYADMSRCADLARQATDAGLRVQAPFDVTPGSEQVRATVERDGIEAALTDAGARVLANACGPCIGQWKRTECQGESNVILTSFNRNFRARNDGNPQTLNFLAAPEIVTAYAFAGRLDFNPTTDALQKPDGTEFRFQPPRFEELPSAGFAQGDTSYLPTPMPAPQPEVEVAISSSSQRLEALKPFASPFAPEDAAQGKYELPPLRCLLRIRGKCTTDHISAAGPWLKYKGHLSNLAENTLIGASNDETGNVNDAVDYATSASEDAHDTIPGMAKRWRARGQPWMIVADHNYGEGSAREHAALQPRLFGCQLVLARSIARIAETNLRKQGVLTLLFENEDDYLKIGGGDLVETVNLSELLRPDGDLSTVVRVRVTKFNDDGSVRTSFELPTRHTLSATHLAWIRAGSALNLIRAQAQARGTPGAPGASGAPSARAGQARMYSTSAVRRAAAPAGAQSASDPRYETLRQIIFPPPPAKGKKNTAPTTLAGAIGAGDASREVYETIRRAWYLHERRKREQFAAQLNKKRALLDEAVRDLRSEDAALFKQAAQYSAPTKRNVEEQERLKKLGLAQQGNAPEGEAPGSRTIAKRRARIMAQTRLPTLFPRELRAPTLTPPTKGWPSYTPQDE
;
A
#
# COMPACT_ATOMS: atom_id res chain seq x y z
N MET A 1 27.59 30.98 63.87
CA MET A 1 27.75 29.56 63.48
C MET A 1 27.50 29.49 61.97
N ARG A 2 28.40 29.47 60.98
CA ARG A 2 29.77 28.96 60.75
C ARG A 2 30.00 27.48 61.09
N ARG A 3 30.25 26.70 60.01
CA ARG A 3 30.65 25.28 59.90
C ARG A 3 29.48 24.32 60.18
N VAL A 4 29.25 23.20 59.46
CA VAL A 4 30.08 22.17 58.82
C VAL A 4 29.13 21.51 57.77
N TRP A 5 29.46 21.25 56.50
CA TRP A 5 30.16 20.06 55.99
C TRP A 5 30.36 20.23 54.48
N GLY A 6 31.60 20.07 54.03
CA GLY A 6 31.93 19.71 52.67
C GLY A 6 32.59 18.34 52.68
N ALA A 7 32.41 17.57 51.61
CA ALA A 7 33.41 16.77 50.90
C ALA A 7 32.72 15.75 50.00
N LEU A 8 32.85 15.94 48.68
CA LEU A 8 33.32 14.95 47.71
C LEU A 8 33.34 15.63 46.33
N ARG A 9 34.52 16.15 45.99
CA ARG A 9 34.90 16.63 44.65
C ARG A 9 36.09 15.78 44.20
N THR A 10 35.97 15.14 43.06
CA THR A 10 37.06 14.70 42.15
C THR A 10 36.43 14.35 40.79
N PRO A 11 37.14 14.44 39.66
CA PRO A 11 37.54 15.69 39.03
C PRO A 11 36.97 15.78 37.60
N ALA A 12 36.40 16.93 37.24
CA ALA A 12 36.16 17.27 35.85
C ALA A 12 37.51 17.55 35.18
N ALA A 13 37.99 16.63 34.34
CA ALA A 13 39.13 16.87 33.49
C ALA A 13 38.88 16.30 32.08
N HIS A 14 38.75 17.24 31.13
CA HIS A 14 39.14 17.12 29.73
C HIS A 14 38.28 16.23 28.81
N PHE A 15 37.09 16.72 28.48
CA PHE A 15 36.51 16.56 27.14
C PHE A 15 36.55 17.91 26.43
N ALA A 16 37.74 18.32 26.01
CA ALA A 16 37.91 19.51 25.18
C ALA A 16 38.99 19.22 24.13
N THR A 17 38.60 18.48 23.10
CA THR A 17 39.20 18.52 21.76
C THR A 17 38.31 17.79 20.76
N LEU A 18 38.05 18.46 19.63
CA LEU A 18 37.21 18.08 18.49
C LEU A 18 35.70 18.30 18.62
N ALA A 19 35.28 19.43 19.20
CA ALA A 19 33.99 20.05 18.84
C ALA A 19 34.15 20.80 17.51
N HIS A 20 34.23 20.08 16.39
CA HIS A 20 33.58 20.60 15.20
C HIS A 20 32.10 20.29 15.39
N GLU A 21 31.34 21.28 15.87
CA GLU A 21 29.88 21.20 15.99
C GLU A 21 29.29 20.77 14.64
N HIS A 22 28.96 19.49 14.50
CA HIS A 22 28.13 19.01 13.41
C HIS A 22 26.71 19.51 13.66
N ARG A 23 26.45 20.78 13.32
CA ARG A 23 25.09 21.32 13.28
C ARG A 23 24.23 20.46 12.37
N VAL A 24 23.03 20.11 12.82
CA VAL A 24 22.08 19.34 12.00
C VAL A 24 21.82 20.11 10.70
N HIS A 25 21.88 19.41 9.56
CA HIS A 25 21.62 20.03 8.27
C HIS A 25 20.19 20.63 8.27
N PRO A 26 19.99 21.88 7.78
CA PRO A 26 18.67 22.54 7.84
C PRO A 26 17.52 21.75 7.20
N SER A 27 17.78 20.91 6.20
CA SER A 27 16.76 20.04 5.58
C SER A 27 16.19 18.95 6.51
N ARG A 28 16.81 18.74 7.68
CA ARG A 28 16.36 17.80 8.72
C ARG A 28 15.70 18.52 9.90
N MET A 29 15.52 19.85 9.80
CA MET A 29 14.90 20.70 10.82
C MET A 29 13.55 21.23 10.30
N PRO A 30 12.46 21.07 11.06
CA PRO A 30 11.18 21.73 10.73
C PRO A 30 11.31 23.25 10.75
N ARG A 31 10.48 23.94 9.96
CA ARG A 31 10.43 25.41 9.93
C ARG A 31 9.59 25.95 11.10
N TYR A 32 10.00 25.66 12.33
CA TYR A 32 9.19 25.90 13.53
C TYR A 32 8.69 27.33 13.67
N ALA A 33 9.53 28.34 13.37
CA ALA A 33 9.11 29.73 13.42
C ALA A 33 7.93 30.02 12.47
N GLU A 34 8.02 29.56 11.21
CA GLU A 34 6.94 29.70 10.23
C GLU A 34 5.68 28.94 10.67
N LEU A 35 5.82 27.73 11.21
CA LEU A 35 4.69 26.92 11.65
C LEU A 35 3.97 27.55 12.85
N VAL A 36 4.71 28.11 13.81
CA VAL A 36 4.15 28.82 14.96
C VAL A 36 3.46 30.12 14.50
N ASP A 37 4.03 30.86 13.55
CA ASP A 37 3.39 32.05 12.98
C ASP A 37 2.11 31.70 12.21
N GLN A 38 2.14 30.61 11.44
CA GLN A 38 0.95 30.09 10.75
C GLN A 38 -0.12 29.65 11.76
N LEU A 39 0.26 29.05 12.90
CA LEU A 39 -0.67 28.67 13.95
C LEU A 39 -1.42 29.89 14.50
N ARG A 40 -0.73 31.01 14.72
CA ARG A 40 -1.35 32.29 15.13
C ARG A 40 -2.32 32.83 14.07
N THR A 41 -2.07 32.53 12.80
CA THR A 41 -2.96 32.92 11.68
C THR A 41 -4.18 32.02 11.58
N VAL A 42 -4.02 30.71 11.83
CA VAL A 42 -5.10 29.71 11.74
C VAL A 42 -6.13 29.88 12.87
N ARG A 43 -5.69 30.16 14.10
CA ARG A 43 -6.58 30.20 15.27
C ARG A 43 -7.81 31.12 15.10
N PRO A 44 -7.67 32.40 14.68
CA PRO A 44 -8.82 33.27 14.47
C PRO A 44 -9.78 32.79 13.38
N LEU A 45 -9.31 32.08 12.35
CA LEU A 45 -10.15 31.54 11.27
C LEU A 45 -11.11 30.44 11.76
N LEU A 46 -10.81 29.85 12.91
CA LEU A 46 -11.59 28.81 13.57
C LEU A 46 -12.33 29.33 14.81
N ASN A 47 -12.46 30.65 14.97
CA ASN A 47 -13.00 31.31 16.18
C ASN A 47 -12.31 30.84 17.47
N ASP A 48 -10.99 30.65 17.41
CA ASP A 48 -10.15 30.23 18.54
C ASP A 48 -10.58 28.90 19.21
N ARG A 49 -11.29 28.02 18.48
CA ARG A 49 -11.62 26.68 18.96
C ARG A 49 -10.34 25.89 19.32
N PRO A 50 -10.31 25.15 20.44
CA PRO A 50 -9.27 24.17 20.75
C PRO A 50 -9.07 23.16 19.61
N MET A 51 -7.84 23.05 19.11
CA MET A 51 -7.48 22.12 18.04
C MET A 51 -6.80 20.87 18.59
N THR A 52 -7.07 19.73 17.95
CA THR A 52 -6.27 18.52 18.20
C THR A 52 -4.84 18.72 17.70
N PHE A 53 -3.91 17.85 18.11
CA PHE A 53 -2.54 17.92 17.62
C PHE A 53 -2.48 17.71 16.09
N ALA A 54 -3.24 16.74 15.57
CA ALA A 54 -3.35 16.48 14.15
C ALA A 54 -3.85 17.71 13.37
N GLU A 55 -4.88 18.40 13.87
CA GLU A 55 -5.39 19.63 13.25
C GLU A 55 -4.32 20.74 13.20
N LYS A 56 -3.57 20.94 14.28
CA LYS A 56 -2.49 21.94 14.30
C LYS A 56 -1.49 21.68 13.20
N ILE A 57 -0.97 20.45 13.09
CA ILE A 57 0.01 20.15 12.05
C ILE A 57 -0.61 20.25 10.65
N VAL A 58 -1.82 19.72 10.41
CA VAL A 58 -2.45 19.84 9.08
C VAL A 58 -2.67 21.30 8.70
N TYR A 59 -3.22 22.11 9.59
CA TYR A 59 -3.63 23.49 9.27
C TYR A 59 -2.45 24.46 9.18
N THR A 60 -1.36 24.25 9.93
CA THR A 60 -0.13 25.05 9.78
C THR A 60 0.62 24.74 8.48
N HIS A 61 0.23 23.70 7.75
CA HIS A 61 0.80 23.36 6.44
C HIS A 61 -0.11 23.74 5.26
N LEU A 62 -1.25 24.39 5.51
CA LEU A 62 -2.09 24.91 4.43
C LEU A 62 -1.35 25.98 3.62
N LEU A 63 -1.49 25.91 2.30
CA LEU A 63 -0.94 26.91 1.40
C LEU A 63 -1.62 28.28 1.59
N ASP A 64 -2.95 28.26 1.74
CA ASP A 64 -3.78 29.44 2.00
C ASP A 64 -4.85 29.08 3.05
N PRO A 65 -4.54 29.21 4.36
CA PRO A 65 -5.50 28.91 5.41
C PRO A 65 -6.79 29.71 5.32
N ALA A 66 -6.73 30.96 4.84
CA ALA A 66 -7.91 31.82 4.74
C ALA A 66 -8.91 31.26 3.72
N ALA A 67 -8.41 30.80 2.56
CA ALA A 67 -9.25 30.16 1.55
C ALA A 67 -9.74 28.77 1.98
N ASP A 68 -8.85 27.92 2.50
CA ASP A 68 -9.19 26.53 2.81
C ASP A 68 -10.12 26.38 4.04
N LEU A 69 -10.04 27.32 5.01
CA LEU A 69 -10.83 27.33 6.24
C LEU A 69 -12.00 28.33 6.23
N ASP A 70 -12.26 29.02 5.12
CA ASP A 70 -13.33 30.03 5.04
C ASP A 70 -14.69 29.47 5.48
N GLY A 71 -15.40 30.20 6.34
CA GLY A 71 -16.71 29.79 6.86
C GLY A 71 -16.73 28.53 7.75
N ALA A 72 -15.57 27.98 8.14
CA ALA A 72 -15.50 26.86 9.08
C ALA A 72 -15.98 27.28 10.48
N GLY A 73 -15.46 28.39 11.01
CA GLY A 73 -15.75 28.83 12.38
C GLY A 73 -15.41 27.74 13.42
N ALA A 74 -16.16 27.69 14.51
CA ALA A 74 -15.93 26.75 15.61
C ALA A 74 -16.49 25.32 15.36
N ASP A 75 -17.13 25.02 14.22
CA ASP A 75 -17.67 23.68 13.97
C ASP A 75 -16.68 22.84 13.16
N ALA A 76 -15.94 21.96 13.83
CA ALA A 76 -14.95 21.08 13.21
C ALA A 76 -15.53 20.23 12.08
N SER A 77 -16.82 19.85 12.17
CA SER A 77 -17.50 19.01 11.18
C SER A 77 -17.70 19.70 9.83
N LYS A 78 -17.51 21.03 9.73
CA LYS A 78 -17.53 21.76 8.46
C LYS A 78 -16.24 21.59 7.66
N VAL A 79 -15.17 21.12 8.29
CA VAL A 79 -13.88 20.83 7.67
C VAL A 79 -13.66 19.32 7.60
N ARG A 80 -13.63 18.65 8.76
CA ARG A 80 -13.33 17.21 8.89
C ARG A 80 -14.29 16.36 8.03
N GLY A 81 -13.72 15.50 7.19
CA GLY A 81 -14.41 14.61 6.28
C GLY A 81 -15.14 15.29 5.10
N LYS A 82 -15.05 16.62 4.96
CA LYS A 82 -15.83 17.38 3.96
C LYS A 82 -14.98 18.21 3.00
N ARG A 83 -13.86 18.78 3.43
CA ARG A 83 -13.04 19.70 2.62
C ARG A 83 -11.74 19.05 2.18
N TYR A 84 -11.35 19.28 0.93
CA TYR A 84 -9.99 19.01 0.48
C TYR A 84 -9.09 20.19 0.83
N LEU A 85 -7.99 19.88 1.49
CA LEU A 85 -6.99 20.82 1.98
C LEU A 85 -5.79 20.81 1.05
N LYS A 86 -5.25 21.99 0.73
CA LYS A 86 -4.06 22.15 -0.13
C LYS A 86 -2.83 22.35 0.73
N LEU A 87 -2.02 21.31 0.84
CA LEU A 87 -0.94 21.24 1.81
C LEU A 87 0.44 21.44 1.15
N ARG A 88 1.32 22.10 1.89
CA ARG A 88 2.75 22.17 1.59
C ARG A 88 3.47 21.03 2.29
N VAL A 89 4.07 20.15 1.51
CA VAL A 89 4.87 19.02 2.01
C VAL A 89 6.28 19.51 2.35
N ASP A 90 6.82 19.13 3.51
CA ASP A 90 8.19 19.53 3.89
C ASP A 90 9.24 18.61 3.27
N ARG A 91 8.93 17.32 3.11
CA ARG A 91 9.87 16.32 2.60
C ARG A 91 9.17 15.08 2.02
N LEU A 92 9.93 14.34 1.21
CA LEU A 92 9.53 13.08 0.59
C LEU A 92 10.53 11.96 0.91
N ALA A 93 10.04 10.74 1.15
CA ALA A 93 10.87 9.53 1.21
C ALA A 93 10.29 8.44 0.30
N MET A 94 11.12 7.84 -0.56
CA MET A 94 10.70 6.81 -1.51
C MET A 94 11.51 5.53 -1.32
N GLN A 95 10.89 4.39 -1.57
CA GLN A 95 11.57 3.09 -1.57
C GLN A 95 11.74 2.57 -3.00
N ASP A 96 12.77 1.78 -3.26
CA ASP A 96 13.21 1.32 -4.59
C ASP A 96 12.12 0.67 -5.45
N ALA A 97 11.15 -0.04 -4.87
CA ALA A 97 10.04 -0.63 -5.61
C ALA A 97 8.96 0.37 -6.06
N SER A 98 8.84 1.56 -5.47
CA SER A 98 7.92 2.62 -5.92
C SER A 98 8.63 3.83 -6.53
N ALA A 99 9.87 4.10 -6.12
CA ALA A 99 10.72 5.16 -6.63
C ALA A 99 10.93 5.06 -8.14
N GLN A 100 10.93 3.84 -8.70
CA GLN A 100 11.02 3.61 -10.15
C GLN A 100 10.02 4.45 -10.94
N MET A 101 8.72 4.26 -10.72
CA MET A 101 7.68 4.96 -11.49
C MET A 101 7.55 6.43 -11.09
N ALA A 102 7.80 6.77 -9.81
CA ALA A 102 7.80 8.15 -9.36
C ALA A 102 8.89 8.99 -10.06
N LEU A 103 10.12 8.48 -10.14
CA LEU A 103 11.23 9.15 -10.82
C LEU A 103 11.04 9.19 -12.34
N LEU A 104 10.56 8.10 -12.95
CA LEU A 104 10.23 8.09 -14.37
C LEU A 104 9.19 9.14 -14.75
N GLN A 105 8.16 9.34 -13.91
CA GLN A 105 7.19 10.42 -14.10
C GLN A 105 7.81 11.79 -13.87
N PHE A 106 8.62 11.96 -12.81
CA PHE A 106 9.31 13.21 -12.54
C PHE A 106 10.22 13.64 -13.70
N MET A 107 10.90 12.69 -14.35
CA MET A 107 11.72 12.94 -15.55
C MET A 107 10.91 13.61 -16.67
N THR A 108 9.62 13.28 -16.82
CA THR A 108 8.76 13.89 -17.84
C THR A 108 8.38 15.34 -17.54
N CYS A 109 8.51 15.79 -16.29
CA CYS A 109 8.24 17.17 -15.89
C CYS A 109 9.28 18.15 -16.44
N GLY A 110 10.48 17.67 -16.82
CA GLY A 110 11.55 18.52 -17.34
C GLY A 110 12.18 19.47 -16.30
N LEU A 111 11.93 19.24 -15.00
CA LEU A 111 12.57 20.00 -13.92
C LEU A 111 14.03 19.58 -13.74
N ARG A 112 14.86 20.50 -13.25
CA ARG A 112 16.29 20.27 -13.02
C ARG A 112 16.62 19.61 -11.68
N GLN A 113 15.71 19.70 -10.71
CA GLN A 113 15.88 19.17 -9.35
C GLN A 113 14.52 19.01 -8.66
N ALA A 114 14.47 18.19 -7.62
CA ALA A 114 13.30 18.12 -6.73
C ALA A 114 13.11 19.44 -5.96
N ALA A 115 11.86 19.83 -5.72
CA ALA A 115 11.50 21.09 -5.06
C ALA A 115 11.57 21.02 -3.52
N VAL A 116 11.46 19.82 -2.94
CA VAL A 116 11.58 19.56 -1.51
C VAL A 116 12.68 18.52 -1.27
N PRO A 117 13.30 18.48 -0.06
CA PRO A 117 14.19 17.40 0.33
C PRO A 117 13.55 16.03 0.08
N ALA A 118 14.23 15.19 -0.69
CA ALA A 118 13.77 13.87 -1.06
C ALA A 118 14.86 12.81 -0.85
N SER A 119 14.47 11.59 -0.51
CA SER A 119 15.35 10.44 -0.40
C SER A 119 14.79 9.20 -1.08
N VAL A 120 15.68 8.36 -1.63
CA VAL A 120 15.38 7.01 -2.14
C VAL A 120 16.12 5.99 -1.29
N HIS A 121 15.42 4.91 -0.92
CA HIS A 121 15.91 3.83 -0.06
C HIS A 121 15.82 2.48 -0.77
N CYS A 122 16.93 1.74 -0.84
CA CYS A 122 17.00 0.44 -1.51
C CYS A 122 16.86 -0.73 -0.54
N ASP A 123 15.62 -1.13 -0.25
CA ASP A 123 15.26 -2.09 0.79
C ASP A 123 14.25 -3.17 0.35
N HIS A 124 13.51 -3.01 -0.75
CA HIS A 124 12.50 -3.99 -1.19
C HIS A 124 13.02 -5.01 -2.20
N LEU A 125 14.22 -4.81 -2.74
CA LEU A 125 14.79 -5.68 -3.77
C LEU A 125 15.83 -6.67 -3.22
N ILE A 126 16.05 -6.73 -1.89
CA ILE A 126 16.97 -7.71 -1.30
C ILE A 126 16.19 -8.94 -0.84
N GLN A 127 16.48 -10.10 -1.44
CA GLN A 127 15.80 -11.36 -1.17
C GLN A 127 16.56 -12.20 -0.12
N ALA A 128 15.88 -12.50 0.99
CA ALA A 128 16.40 -13.35 2.05
C ALA A 128 16.48 -14.83 1.63
N TYR A 129 17.61 -15.49 1.92
CA TYR A 129 17.82 -16.92 1.67
C TYR A 129 18.92 -17.53 2.56
N GLU A 130 20.17 -17.11 2.38
CA GLU A 130 21.36 -17.74 2.98
C GLU A 130 21.97 -16.90 4.12
N GLY A 131 21.56 -15.64 4.25
CA GLY A 131 22.08 -14.70 5.24
C GLY A 131 22.56 -13.40 4.61
N ALA A 132 22.74 -12.38 5.46
CA ALA A 132 22.89 -10.98 5.05
C ALA A 132 23.86 -10.73 3.89
N ASN A 133 25.10 -11.21 3.98
CA ASN A 133 26.15 -10.90 3.00
C ASN A 133 25.87 -11.53 1.63
N ALA A 134 25.59 -12.83 1.59
CA ALA A 134 25.29 -13.56 0.35
C ALA A 134 24.00 -13.04 -0.31
N ASP A 135 23.00 -12.70 0.50
CA ASP A 135 21.73 -12.18 0.02
C ASP A 135 21.88 -10.77 -0.59
N LEU A 136 22.70 -9.91 0.03
CA LEU A 136 23.00 -8.58 -0.49
C LEU A 136 23.78 -8.65 -1.81
N GLU A 137 24.86 -9.44 -1.86
CA GLU A 137 25.69 -9.60 -3.07
C GLU A 137 24.87 -10.09 -4.27
N ARG A 138 24.07 -11.14 -4.05
CA ARG A 138 23.17 -11.69 -5.07
C ARG A 138 22.14 -10.66 -5.54
N SER A 139 21.58 -9.87 -4.62
CA SER A 139 20.56 -8.87 -4.94
C SER A 139 21.16 -7.68 -5.71
N LEU A 140 22.39 -7.29 -5.40
CA LEU A 140 23.13 -6.27 -6.15
C LEU A 140 23.33 -6.69 -7.61
N ASP A 141 23.70 -7.95 -7.87
CA ASP A 141 23.84 -8.48 -9.24
C ASP A 141 22.50 -8.55 -9.97
N GLN A 142 21.49 -9.18 -9.35
CA GLN A 142 20.17 -9.40 -9.96
C GLN A 142 19.39 -8.10 -10.26
N HIS A 143 19.69 -7.02 -9.53
CA HIS A 143 18.95 -5.76 -9.63
C HIS A 143 19.85 -4.56 -9.94
N HIS A 144 21.08 -4.79 -10.41
CA HIS A 144 22.04 -3.74 -10.75
C HIS A 144 21.44 -2.68 -11.67
N GLU A 145 20.62 -3.09 -12.65
CA GLU A 145 19.96 -2.18 -13.59
C GLU A 145 19.04 -1.18 -12.87
N VAL A 146 18.23 -1.66 -11.93
CA VAL A 146 17.30 -0.81 -11.17
C VAL A 146 18.08 0.10 -10.22
N PHE A 147 19.11 -0.42 -9.53
CA PHE A 147 19.92 0.39 -8.64
C PHE A 147 20.71 1.47 -9.39
N ALA A 148 21.28 1.16 -10.55
CA ALA A 148 21.97 2.13 -11.40
C ALA A 148 21.02 3.22 -11.91
N PHE A 149 19.79 2.86 -12.29
CA PHE A 149 18.74 3.83 -12.62
C PHE A 149 18.44 4.76 -11.45
N LEU A 150 18.17 4.22 -10.27
CA LEU A 150 17.82 5.01 -9.08
C LEU A 150 18.97 5.93 -8.68
N GLU A 151 20.20 5.43 -8.64
CA GLU A 151 21.38 6.23 -8.28
C GLU A 151 21.62 7.37 -9.28
N SER A 152 21.59 7.06 -10.59
CA SER A 152 21.80 8.08 -11.64
C SER A 152 20.69 9.13 -11.68
N ALA A 153 19.42 8.73 -11.47
CA ALA A 153 18.30 9.66 -11.34
C ALA A 153 18.45 10.54 -10.08
N CYS A 154 18.82 9.95 -8.95
CA CYS A 154 19.02 10.70 -7.71
C CYS A 154 20.13 11.75 -7.84
N ARG A 155 21.27 11.36 -8.45
CA ARG A 155 22.37 12.29 -8.76
C ARG A 155 21.92 13.42 -9.69
N LYS A 156 21.14 13.10 -10.72
CA LYS A 156 20.63 14.09 -11.68
C LYS A 156 19.78 15.15 -11.00
N TYR A 157 18.88 14.74 -10.11
CA TYR A 157 17.84 15.60 -9.53
C TYR A 157 18.12 16.10 -8.12
N GLY A 158 19.30 15.80 -7.55
CA GLY A 158 19.68 16.25 -6.20
C GLY A 158 18.87 15.56 -5.09
N ILE A 159 18.68 14.25 -5.21
CA ILE A 159 17.91 13.41 -4.27
C ILE A 159 18.91 12.55 -3.48
N GLU A 160 18.68 12.38 -2.17
CA GLU A 160 19.52 11.54 -1.31
C GLU A 160 19.31 10.05 -1.67
N PHE A 161 20.39 9.32 -1.97
CA PHE A 161 20.34 7.90 -2.35
C PHE A 161 20.95 7.01 -1.27
N TRP A 162 20.11 6.23 -0.60
CA TRP A 162 20.51 5.22 0.37
C TRP A 162 20.71 3.88 -0.34
N ARG A 163 21.97 3.45 -0.42
CA ARG A 163 22.38 2.26 -1.20
C ARG A 163 21.78 0.95 -0.64
N PRO A 164 21.68 -0.11 -1.47
CA PRO A 164 21.19 -1.41 -1.00
C PRO A 164 22.03 -1.92 0.17
N GLY A 165 21.38 -2.30 1.27
CA GLY A 165 22.06 -2.72 2.52
C GLY A 165 22.12 -1.65 3.61
N SER A 166 21.79 -0.39 3.28
CA SER A 166 21.75 0.71 4.25
C SER A 166 20.69 0.55 5.35
N GLY A 167 19.55 -0.05 5.02
CA GLY A 167 18.42 -0.17 5.93
C GLY A 167 17.06 0.03 5.28
N ILE A 168 16.04 -0.32 6.05
CA ILE A 168 14.63 -0.17 5.70
C ILE A 168 14.24 1.31 5.81
N ILE A 169 13.53 1.83 4.80
CA ILE A 169 13.13 3.23 4.65
C ILE A 169 12.66 3.87 5.96
N HIS A 170 11.76 3.20 6.68
CA HIS A 170 11.11 3.76 7.87
C HIS A 170 12.05 3.88 9.06
N GLN A 171 12.99 2.94 9.21
CA GLN A 171 13.99 2.98 10.27
C GLN A 171 14.99 4.09 9.98
N ILE A 172 15.49 4.18 8.74
CA ILE A 172 16.39 5.27 8.30
C ILE A 172 15.69 6.62 8.49
N VAL A 173 14.41 6.73 8.12
CA VAL A 173 13.62 7.95 8.32
C VAL A 173 13.52 8.31 9.78
N LEU A 174 13.20 7.36 10.66
CA LEU A 174 13.12 7.60 12.10
C LEU A 174 14.45 8.15 12.66
N GLU A 175 15.56 7.55 12.24
CA GLU A 175 16.93 7.87 12.69
C GLU A 175 17.46 9.21 12.16
N ASN A 176 17.07 9.62 10.95
CA ASN A 176 17.74 10.72 10.25
C ASN A 176 16.83 11.91 9.92
N TYR A 177 15.51 11.70 9.80
CA TYR A 177 14.64 12.61 9.07
C TYR A 177 13.35 12.98 9.80
N ALA A 178 12.77 12.07 10.58
CA ALA A 178 11.56 12.32 11.33
C ALA A 178 11.83 13.31 12.47
N ALA A 179 11.05 14.37 12.55
CA ALA A 179 11.17 15.41 13.57
C ALA A 179 9.79 15.95 13.93
N PRO A 180 9.55 16.33 15.20
CA PRO A 180 8.26 16.84 15.63
C PRO A 180 7.76 18.00 14.78
N GLY A 181 6.50 17.96 14.35
CA GLY A 181 5.86 19.03 13.58
C GLY A 181 6.07 18.99 12.06
N LEU A 182 6.86 18.06 11.50
CA LEU A 182 6.94 17.89 10.04
C LEU A 182 5.63 17.39 9.45
N LEU A 183 5.34 17.82 8.22
CA LEU A 183 4.43 17.09 7.31
C LEU A 183 5.26 16.40 6.21
N MET A 184 5.30 15.07 6.23
CA MET A 184 6.06 14.31 5.24
C MET A 184 5.24 13.28 4.49
N LEU A 185 5.59 13.08 3.22
CA LEU A 185 5.04 12.02 2.39
C LEU A 185 6.06 10.90 2.22
N GLY A 186 5.56 9.68 2.01
CA GLY A 186 6.39 8.59 1.54
C GLY A 186 5.66 7.62 0.65
N THR A 187 6.35 7.06 -0.34
CA THR A 187 5.75 6.11 -1.30
C THR A 187 5.66 4.69 -0.75
N ASP A 188 5.22 4.58 0.50
CA ASP A 188 5.04 3.34 1.23
C ASP A 188 3.90 3.46 2.25
N SER A 189 3.15 2.38 2.49
CA SER A 189 2.01 2.43 3.41
C SER A 189 2.40 2.61 4.87
N HIS A 190 3.61 2.21 5.25
CA HIS A 190 4.11 2.24 6.64
C HIS A 190 4.89 3.51 6.96
N THR A 191 4.88 4.50 6.05
CA THR A 191 5.39 5.86 6.32
C THR A 191 4.88 6.47 7.63
N PRO A 192 3.64 6.21 8.11
CA PRO A 192 3.20 6.58 9.45
C PRO A 192 4.13 6.19 10.60
N ASN A 193 5.04 5.23 10.44
CA ASN A 193 6.11 4.93 11.40
C ASN A 193 6.82 6.19 11.92
N ALA A 194 7.12 7.14 11.02
CA ALA A 194 7.80 8.38 11.38
C ALA A 194 6.96 9.27 12.31
N SER A 195 5.63 9.16 12.29
CA SER A 195 4.74 9.91 13.19
C SER A 195 4.95 9.57 14.67
N GLY A 196 5.61 8.44 14.99
CA GLY A 196 6.09 8.14 16.34
C GLY A 196 7.10 9.15 16.89
N MET A 197 7.66 10.03 16.04
CA MET A 197 8.50 11.18 16.39
C MET A 197 7.76 12.51 16.34
N GLY A 198 6.43 12.49 16.45
CA GLY A 198 5.60 13.69 16.54
C GLY A 198 5.49 14.49 15.25
N CYS A 199 5.75 13.88 14.09
CA CYS A 199 5.36 14.44 12.78
C CYS A 199 4.02 13.86 12.31
N LEU A 200 3.48 14.38 11.20
CA LEU A 200 2.46 13.69 10.41
C LEU A 200 3.13 13.13 9.15
N ALA A 201 3.32 11.81 9.13
CA ALA A 201 3.91 11.10 8.01
C ALA A 201 2.86 10.24 7.29
N ILE A 202 2.62 10.50 6.02
CA ILE A 202 1.50 9.90 5.27
C ILE A 202 2.02 9.08 4.09
N GLY A 203 1.52 7.84 3.99
CA GLY A 203 1.80 6.96 2.86
C GLY A 203 0.99 7.36 1.62
N VAL A 204 1.66 7.48 0.47
CA VAL A 204 1.07 7.94 -0.79
C VAL A 204 1.55 7.13 -2.00
N GLY A 205 0.91 7.35 -3.17
CA GLY A 205 1.36 6.78 -4.45
C GLY A 205 2.48 7.59 -5.11
N GLY A 206 3.06 7.07 -6.21
CA GLY A 206 4.12 7.75 -6.95
C GLY A 206 3.69 9.12 -7.51
N ALA A 207 2.46 9.26 -7.97
CA ALA A 207 1.93 10.51 -8.51
C ALA A 207 1.87 11.63 -7.46
N ASP A 208 1.59 11.33 -6.20
CA ASP A 208 1.59 12.31 -5.10
C ASP A 208 3.03 12.64 -4.67
N ALA A 209 3.95 11.68 -4.80
CA ALA A 209 5.38 11.94 -4.63
C ALA A 209 5.89 12.93 -5.68
N VAL A 210 5.39 12.86 -6.92
CA VAL A 210 5.70 13.84 -7.96
C VAL A 210 5.13 15.22 -7.62
N ASP A 211 3.95 15.31 -7.00
CA ASP A 211 3.44 16.60 -6.52
C ASP A 211 4.41 17.24 -5.52
N ALA A 212 4.91 16.46 -4.55
CA ALA A 212 5.92 16.93 -3.61
C ALA A 212 7.22 17.36 -4.32
N MET A 213 7.75 16.54 -5.24
CA MET A 213 8.97 16.87 -5.99
C MET A 213 8.81 18.08 -6.92
N THR A 214 7.58 18.46 -7.28
CA THR A 214 7.30 19.60 -8.16
C THR A 214 6.80 20.83 -7.38
N ALA A 215 6.67 20.73 -6.06
CA ALA A 215 5.99 21.71 -5.20
C ALA A 215 4.56 22.04 -5.67
N THR A 216 3.89 21.05 -6.28
CA THR A 216 2.45 21.11 -6.53
C THR A 216 1.73 20.90 -5.19
N PRO A 217 0.71 21.71 -4.84
CA PRO A 217 -0.01 21.54 -3.59
C PRO A 217 -0.59 20.13 -3.49
N TRP A 218 -0.30 19.44 -2.40
CA TRP A 218 -0.83 18.10 -2.17
C TRP A 218 -2.23 18.21 -1.58
N GLU A 219 -3.22 17.59 -2.24
CA GLU A 219 -4.60 17.64 -1.81
C GLU A 219 -4.95 16.46 -0.88
N LEU A 220 -5.44 16.78 0.31
CA LEU A 220 -5.89 15.79 1.30
C LEU A 220 -7.33 16.10 1.74
N LEU A 221 -8.24 15.14 1.64
CA LEU A 221 -9.54 15.26 2.31
C LEU A 221 -9.27 15.35 3.81
N ALA A 222 -9.68 16.47 4.43
CA ALA A 222 -9.45 16.75 5.85
C ALA A 222 -9.86 15.54 6.70
N PRO A 223 -8.91 14.86 7.37
CA PRO A 223 -9.25 13.68 8.14
C PRO A 223 -10.12 14.03 9.35
N LYS A 224 -10.92 13.07 9.79
CA LYS A 224 -11.43 13.07 11.17
C LYS A 224 -10.31 12.71 12.14
N VAL A 225 -10.53 12.89 13.44
CA VAL A 225 -9.54 12.55 14.47
C VAL A 225 -10.12 11.56 15.48
N LEU A 226 -9.54 10.37 15.53
CA LEU A 226 -9.88 9.33 16.51
C LEU A 226 -8.83 9.37 17.62
N ASN A 227 -9.26 9.60 18.86
CA ASN A 227 -8.37 9.64 20.00
C ASN A 227 -8.21 8.26 20.64
N VAL A 228 -6.97 7.83 20.82
CA VAL A 228 -6.64 6.69 21.69
C VAL A 228 -6.02 7.23 22.97
N HIS A 229 -6.80 7.21 24.04
CA HIS A 229 -6.39 7.70 25.35
C HIS A 229 -5.77 6.57 26.17
N LEU A 230 -4.47 6.68 26.46
CA LEU A 230 -3.68 5.67 27.17
C LEU A 230 -3.47 6.05 28.63
N THR A 231 -3.79 5.12 29.51
CA THR A 231 -3.57 5.24 30.97
C THR A 231 -2.79 4.03 31.48
N GLY A 232 -2.31 4.09 32.72
CA GLY A 232 -1.58 2.96 33.32
C GLY A 232 -0.18 2.75 32.73
N GLN A 233 0.38 1.56 32.95
CA GLN A 233 1.70 1.17 32.47
C GLN A 233 1.69 -0.30 32.03
N LEU A 234 2.37 -0.61 30.93
CA LEU A 234 2.50 -1.98 30.43
C LEU A 234 3.18 -2.90 31.44
N SER A 235 2.74 -4.15 31.51
CA SER A 235 3.46 -5.20 32.21
C SER A 235 4.85 -5.43 31.59
N PRO A 236 5.84 -5.97 32.32
CA PRO A 236 7.18 -6.23 31.78
C PRO A 236 7.21 -7.15 30.54
N TRP A 237 6.18 -8.00 30.37
CA TRP A 237 6.04 -8.90 29.22
C TRP A 237 5.38 -8.25 28.01
N CYS A 238 4.76 -7.08 28.17
CA CYS A 238 4.13 -6.36 27.07
C CYS A 238 5.06 -5.28 26.51
N SER A 239 4.88 -4.98 25.22
CA SER A 239 5.50 -3.84 24.56
C SER A 239 4.48 -2.99 23.80
N ALA A 240 4.95 -1.90 23.18
CA ALA A 240 4.11 -1.06 22.33
C ALA A 240 3.45 -1.84 21.18
N LYS A 241 4.02 -3.00 20.80
CA LYS A 241 3.42 -3.92 19.82
C LYS A 241 2.09 -4.46 20.32
N ASP A 242 1.97 -4.89 21.58
CA ASP A 242 0.72 -5.41 22.13
C ASP A 242 -0.38 -4.35 22.17
N VAL A 243 -0.02 -3.09 22.40
CA VAL A 243 -0.95 -1.96 22.36
C VAL A 243 -1.60 -1.85 20.98
N ILE A 244 -0.80 -1.82 19.91
CA ILE A 244 -1.34 -1.67 18.55
C ILE A 244 -2.00 -2.95 18.03
N LEU A 245 -1.56 -4.14 18.47
CA LEU A 245 -2.28 -5.40 18.20
C LEU A 245 -3.68 -5.40 18.83
N ASN A 246 -3.80 -4.90 20.07
CA ASN A 246 -5.10 -4.75 20.74
C ASN A 246 -5.99 -3.71 20.04
N ILE A 247 -5.43 -2.56 19.68
CA ILE A 247 -6.16 -1.51 18.94
C ILE A 247 -6.64 -2.04 17.59
N ALA A 248 -5.80 -2.77 16.85
CA ALA A 248 -6.19 -3.41 15.60
C ALA A 248 -7.35 -4.39 15.82
N GLY A 249 -7.33 -5.16 16.92
CA GLY A 249 -8.43 -6.01 17.34
C GLY A 249 -9.74 -5.28 17.57
N ARG A 250 -9.69 -4.11 18.23
CA ARG A 250 -10.88 -3.29 18.52
C ARG A 250 -11.43 -2.57 17.29
N LEU A 251 -10.54 -2.02 16.47
CA LEU A 251 -10.91 -1.17 15.34
C LEU A 251 -11.14 -1.95 14.05
N THR A 252 -10.62 -3.17 13.94
CA THR A 252 -10.55 -3.96 12.70
C THR A 252 -9.71 -3.26 11.62
N VAL A 253 -9.50 -3.92 10.47
CA VAL A 253 -8.78 -3.36 9.32
C VAL A 253 -9.43 -2.13 8.66
N ARG A 254 -10.58 -1.66 9.16
CA ARG A 254 -11.33 -0.52 8.59
C ARG A 254 -11.56 0.63 9.56
N GLY A 255 -11.43 0.42 10.87
CA GLY A 255 -11.86 1.41 11.87
C GLY A 255 -11.09 2.73 11.83
N GLY A 256 -9.89 2.75 11.26
CA GLY A 256 -9.11 3.99 11.06
C GLY A 256 -9.42 4.72 9.75
N THR A 257 -10.24 4.17 8.84
CA THR A 257 -10.42 4.75 7.49
C THR A 257 -10.97 6.17 7.54
N GLY A 258 -10.20 7.13 7.01
CA GLY A 258 -10.57 8.55 7.01
C GLY A 258 -10.27 9.29 8.32
N TYR A 259 -9.63 8.63 9.27
CA TYR A 259 -9.17 9.21 10.53
C TYR A 259 -7.64 9.35 10.54
N ILE A 260 -7.16 10.39 11.21
CA ILE A 260 -5.86 10.37 11.88
C ILE A 260 -6.09 9.80 13.29
N VAL A 261 -5.30 8.79 13.67
CA VAL A 261 -5.36 8.22 15.01
C VAL A 261 -4.39 8.98 15.91
N GLU A 262 -4.94 9.82 16.79
CA GLU A 262 -4.18 10.66 17.69
C GLU A 262 -4.11 10.02 19.08
N TYR A 263 -2.90 9.80 19.58
CA TYR A 263 -2.68 9.20 20.89
C TYR A 263 -2.54 10.28 21.96
N SER A 264 -3.13 10.05 23.12
CA SER A 264 -3.07 10.96 24.26
C SER A 264 -3.01 10.22 25.60
N GLY A 265 -2.92 10.95 26.71
CA GLY A 265 -2.99 10.39 28.06
C GLY A 265 -1.64 10.07 28.68
N PRO A 266 -1.60 9.86 30.01
CA PRO A 266 -0.37 9.70 30.77
C PRO A 266 0.43 8.44 30.41
N GLY A 267 -0.21 7.40 29.87
CA GLY A 267 0.47 6.17 29.45
C GLY A 267 1.50 6.37 28.34
N LEU A 268 1.40 7.45 27.56
CA LEU A 268 2.41 7.78 26.55
C LEU A 268 3.80 8.04 27.15
N ALA A 269 3.85 8.63 28.34
CA ALA A 269 5.12 8.97 29.00
C ALA A 269 5.91 7.72 29.42
N THR A 270 5.28 6.55 29.46
CA THR A 270 5.92 5.27 29.84
C THR A 270 6.48 4.51 28.64
N LEU A 271 6.28 4.98 27.41
CA LEU A 271 6.67 4.29 26.19
C LEU A 271 7.90 4.96 25.54
N PRO A 272 8.82 4.16 24.97
CA PRO A 272 9.97 4.70 24.25
C PRO A 272 9.55 5.26 22.89
N ALA A 273 10.35 6.17 22.33
CA ALA A 273 10.05 6.80 21.03
C ALA A 273 9.92 5.77 19.89
N THR A 274 10.76 4.73 19.90
CA THR A 274 10.68 3.63 18.93
C THR A 274 9.42 2.78 19.11
N GLY A 275 8.90 2.67 20.34
CA GLY A 275 7.61 2.03 20.61
C GLY A 275 6.42 2.83 20.07
N LEU A 276 6.48 4.17 20.17
CA LEU A 276 5.50 5.03 19.51
C LEU A 276 5.55 4.85 17.98
N ALA A 277 6.74 4.68 17.41
CA ALA A 277 6.91 4.38 15.98
C ALA A 277 6.32 3.02 15.60
N THR A 278 6.50 1.96 16.42
CA THR A 278 5.83 0.66 16.24
C THR A 278 4.30 0.81 16.17
N MET A 279 3.71 1.58 17.08
CA MET A 279 2.27 1.83 17.09
C MET A 279 1.83 2.65 15.87
N ALA A 280 2.61 3.66 15.51
CA ALA A 280 2.33 4.52 14.36
C ALA A 280 2.39 3.74 13.04
N ASN A 281 3.40 2.87 12.89
CA ASN A 281 3.61 1.96 11.75
C ASN A 281 2.37 1.11 11.52
N MET A 282 1.90 0.41 12.56
CA MET A 282 0.75 -0.49 12.46
C MET A 282 -0.61 0.23 12.46
N GLY A 283 -0.63 1.56 12.59
CA GLY A 283 -1.81 2.36 12.27
C GLY A 283 -2.25 2.22 10.80
N ALA A 284 -1.34 1.82 9.90
CA ALA A 284 -1.67 1.52 8.51
C ALA A 284 -2.61 0.31 8.37
N GLU A 285 -2.50 -0.68 9.26
CA GLU A 285 -3.27 -1.93 9.22
C GLU A 285 -4.75 -1.74 9.56
N ILE A 286 -5.09 -0.69 10.30
CA ILE A 286 -6.48 -0.29 10.59
C ILE A 286 -7.06 0.68 9.55
N GLY A 287 -6.28 1.03 8.52
CA GLY A 287 -6.67 1.93 7.44
C GLY A 287 -6.58 3.43 7.77
N ALA A 288 -5.88 3.80 8.85
CA ALA A 288 -5.69 5.20 9.22
C ALA A 288 -4.94 5.99 8.13
N THR A 289 -5.28 7.27 7.96
CA THR A 289 -4.50 8.17 7.09
C THR A 289 -3.07 8.30 7.59
N THR A 290 -2.91 8.47 8.91
CA THR A 290 -1.65 8.34 9.65
C THR A 290 -1.98 8.27 11.15
N SER A 291 -0.94 8.16 11.97
CA SER A 291 -1.02 8.33 13.43
C SER A 291 -0.45 9.68 13.84
N ALA A 292 -0.79 10.15 15.03
CA ALA A 292 -0.29 11.41 15.58
C ALA A 292 0.03 11.26 17.08
N PHE A 293 1.21 11.72 17.49
CA PHE A 293 1.68 11.70 18.87
C PHE A 293 2.16 13.11 19.26
N PRO A 294 1.73 13.66 20.41
CA PRO A 294 2.29 14.92 20.90
C PRO A 294 3.79 14.75 21.19
N TYR A 295 4.53 15.85 21.23
CA TYR A 295 5.96 15.82 21.60
C TYR A 295 6.14 15.23 23.01
N THR A 296 7.03 14.24 23.15
CA THR A 296 7.36 13.61 24.44
C THR A 296 8.85 13.70 24.76
N ALA A 297 9.19 13.58 26.04
CA ALA A 297 10.59 13.52 26.47
C ALA A 297 11.38 12.36 25.84
N ALA A 298 10.71 11.23 25.54
CA ALA A 298 11.34 10.09 24.85
C ALA A 298 11.79 10.47 23.42
N MET A 299 10.98 11.26 22.70
CA MET A 299 11.39 11.79 21.38
C MET A 299 12.63 12.68 21.51
N GLY A 300 12.69 13.54 22.53
CA GLY A 300 13.86 14.38 22.81
C GLY A 300 15.14 13.56 23.06
N ARG A 301 15.06 12.51 23.90
CA ARG A 301 16.19 11.59 24.14
C ARG A 301 16.63 10.86 22.88
N TYR A 302 15.68 10.37 22.07
CA TYR A 302 15.97 9.68 20.82
C TYR A 302 16.64 10.60 19.79
N LEU A 303 16.15 11.84 19.63
CA LEU A 303 16.77 12.85 18.78
C LEU A 303 18.21 13.14 19.21
N ALA A 304 18.46 13.31 20.51
CA ALA A 304 19.82 13.51 21.03
C ALA A 304 20.73 12.31 20.74
N ALA A 305 20.27 11.08 21.02
CA ALA A 305 21.04 9.85 20.77
C ALA A 305 21.36 9.62 19.29
N THR A 306 20.49 10.09 18.39
CA THR A 306 20.67 10.03 16.93
C THR A 306 21.36 11.28 16.35
N ARG A 307 22.11 12.03 17.19
CA ARG A 307 22.91 13.22 16.81
C ARG A 307 22.07 14.38 16.25
N ARG A 308 20.88 14.57 16.81
CA ARG A 308 19.92 15.63 16.44
C ARG A 308 19.42 16.42 17.65
N ALA A 309 20.31 16.68 18.63
CA ALA A 309 19.98 17.44 19.83
C ALA A 309 19.44 18.85 19.52
N ASP A 310 19.95 19.50 18.48
CA ASP A 310 19.49 20.80 17.98
C ASP A 310 18.00 20.77 17.62
N VAL A 311 17.54 19.67 17.00
CA VAL A 311 16.14 19.45 16.63
C VAL A 311 15.29 19.25 17.88
N ALA A 312 15.80 18.52 18.87
CA ALA A 312 15.11 18.33 20.14
C ALA A 312 14.88 19.66 20.86
N HIS A 313 15.89 20.53 20.90
CA HIS A 313 15.78 21.83 21.55
C HIS A 313 14.76 22.75 20.86
N GLN A 314 14.76 22.82 19.52
CA GLN A 314 13.77 23.63 18.80
C GLN A 314 12.36 23.03 18.87
N ALA A 315 12.23 21.70 18.86
CA ALA A 315 10.96 21.03 19.09
C ALA A 315 10.39 21.39 20.46
N GLU A 316 11.21 21.34 21.51
CA GLU A 316 10.79 21.72 22.86
C GLU A 316 10.29 23.17 22.91
N GLN A 317 10.98 24.11 22.26
CA GLN A 317 10.52 25.50 22.17
C GLN A 317 9.17 25.63 21.41
N ALA A 318 9.00 24.91 20.30
CA ALA A 318 7.75 24.91 19.55
C ALA A 318 6.60 24.24 20.32
N ALA A 319 6.89 23.22 21.14
CA ALA A 319 5.95 22.61 22.05
C ALA A 319 5.47 23.61 23.11
N HIS A 320 6.39 24.37 23.73
CA HIS A 320 6.05 25.45 24.67
C HIS A 320 5.24 26.58 24.01
N ALA A 321 5.45 26.83 22.71
CA ALA A 321 4.63 27.75 21.92
C ALA A 321 3.24 27.18 21.55
N GLY A 322 2.91 25.97 21.99
CA GLY A 322 1.61 25.33 21.80
C GLY A 322 1.40 24.62 20.47
N LEU A 323 2.45 24.40 19.66
CA LEU A 323 2.33 23.75 18.35
C LEU A 323 2.25 22.22 18.46
N LEU A 324 3.05 21.61 19.33
CA LEU A 324 3.35 20.16 19.30
C LEU A 324 2.56 19.32 20.32
N ALA A 325 1.37 19.79 20.69
CA ALA A 325 0.41 19.05 21.52
C ALA A 325 -1.01 19.51 21.17
N ALA A 326 -2.03 18.73 21.55
CA ALA A 326 -3.41 19.18 21.44
C ALA A 326 -3.65 20.39 22.37
N ASP A 327 -4.60 21.25 22.03
CA ASP A 327 -5.10 22.26 22.96
C ASP A 327 -5.93 21.60 24.08
N ASP A 328 -5.95 22.23 25.26
CA ASP A 328 -6.88 21.83 26.32
C ASP A 328 -8.32 21.96 25.84
N GLY A 329 -9.12 20.91 26.03
CA GLY A 329 -10.49 20.86 25.55
C GLY A 329 -10.66 20.58 24.05
N ALA A 330 -9.60 20.16 23.35
CA ALA A 330 -9.72 19.71 21.96
C ALA A 330 -10.74 18.58 21.79
N GLU A 331 -11.64 18.75 20.82
CA GLU A 331 -12.71 17.80 20.54
C GLU A 331 -12.28 16.75 19.50
N TYR A 332 -12.54 15.48 19.81
CA TYR A 332 -12.26 14.34 18.96
C TYR A 332 -13.55 13.77 18.38
N ASP A 333 -13.50 13.30 17.13
CA ASP A 333 -14.67 12.70 16.48
C ASP A 333 -15.05 11.36 17.13
N GLU A 334 -14.04 10.61 17.57
CA GLU A 334 -14.18 9.34 18.28
C GLU A 334 -13.10 9.21 19.35
N ARG A 335 -13.36 8.41 20.39
CA ARG A 335 -12.42 8.16 21.48
C ARG A 335 -12.46 6.71 21.93
N ILE A 336 -11.28 6.14 22.15
CA ILE A 336 -11.06 4.81 22.72
C ILE A 336 -10.15 4.97 23.93
N GLU A 337 -10.49 4.32 25.04
CA GLU A 337 -9.67 4.31 26.24
C GLU A 337 -9.03 2.93 26.43
N ILE A 338 -7.74 2.94 26.77
CA ILE A 338 -6.95 1.75 27.03
C ILE A 338 -6.15 1.98 28.31
N ASP A 339 -6.37 1.11 29.29
CA ASP A 339 -5.49 0.96 30.45
C ASP A 339 -4.41 -0.06 30.09
N LEU A 340 -3.18 0.43 29.92
CA LEU A 340 -2.00 -0.37 29.60
C LEU A 340 -1.74 -1.45 30.65
N SER A 341 -2.15 -1.24 31.90
CA SER A 341 -1.95 -2.17 33.02
C SER A 341 -2.81 -3.43 32.90
N THR A 342 -3.86 -3.39 32.08
CA THR A 342 -4.78 -4.51 31.85
C THR A 342 -4.39 -5.35 30.63
N LEU A 343 -3.41 -4.91 29.84
CA LEU A 343 -2.96 -5.63 28.67
C LEU A 343 -2.05 -6.79 29.07
N GLU A 344 -2.28 -7.95 28.45
CA GLU A 344 -1.33 -9.06 28.39
C GLU A 344 -0.78 -9.19 26.96
N PRO A 345 0.31 -9.94 26.74
CA PRO A 345 0.80 -10.18 25.38
C PRO A 345 -0.28 -10.80 24.50
N SER A 346 -0.25 -10.53 23.20
CA SER A 346 -1.26 -11.06 22.28
C SER A 346 -0.72 -11.39 20.90
N LEU A 347 -1.47 -12.22 20.16
CA LEU A 347 -1.16 -12.60 18.79
C LEU A 347 -2.29 -12.14 17.85
N ASN A 348 -1.94 -11.60 16.68
CA ASN A 348 -2.93 -11.32 15.64
C ASN A 348 -2.75 -12.26 14.44
N GLY A 349 -3.81 -12.92 13.99
CA GLY A 349 -3.77 -13.76 12.79
C GLY A 349 -4.74 -14.94 12.78
N PRO A 350 -4.69 -15.80 11.74
CA PRO A 350 -3.51 -16.04 10.89
C PRO A 350 -3.50 -15.37 9.51
N PHE A 351 -4.59 -14.72 9.09
CA PHE A 351 -4.72 -14.15 7.74
C PHE A 351 -5.11 -12.67 7.70
N THR A 352 -5.18 -12.04 8.88
CA THR A 352 -5.57 -10.66 9.04
C THR A 352 -4.88 -10.06 10.27
N PRO A 353 -4.43 -8.81 10.21
CA PRO A 353 -3.70 -8.18 11.31
C PRO A 353 -4.62 -7.72 12.44
N ASP A 354 -5.94 -7.90 12.33
CA ASP A 354 -6.93 -7.48 13.34
C ASP A 354 -7.57 -8.63 14.12
N LEU A 355 -7.25 -9.89 13.84
CA LEU A 355 -7.75 -11.01 14.64
C LEU A 355 -6.91 -11.17 15.90
N ASN A 356 -7.12 -10.28 16.88
CA ASN A 356 -6.40 -10.24 18.14
C ASN A 356 -6.88 -11.33 19.11
N VAL A 357 -5.94 -12.12 19.63
CA VAL A 357 -6.18 -13.15 20.64
C VAL A 357 -5.15 -12.96 21.76
N PRO A 358 -5.58 -12.73 23.02
CA PRO A 358 -4.66 -12.70 24.15
C PRO A 358 -3.86 -14.01 24.25
N LEU A 359 -2.59 -13.93 24.64
CA LEU A 359 -1.65 -15.05 24.65
C LEU A 359 -2.17 -16.23 25.49
N SER A 360 -2.73 -15.94 26.68
CA SER A 360 -3.35 -16.94 27.56
C SER A 360 -4.42 -17.77 26.83
N THR A 361 -5.35 -17.09 26.17
CA THR A 361 -6.46 -17.69 25.41
C THR A 361 -5.96 -18.42 24.17
N PHE A 362 -4.97 -17.86 23.47
CA PHE A 362 -4.35 -18.49 22.30
C PHE A 362 -3.76 -19.85 22.68
N VAL A 363 -2.92 -19.88 23.72
CA VAL A 363 -2.25 -21.09 24.22
C VAL A 363 -3.27 -22.13 24.70
N GLU A 364 -4.30 -21.72 25.44
CA GLU A 364 -5.36 -22.61 25.91
C GLU A 364 -6.07 -23.33 24.74
N ARG A 365 -6.39 -22.61 23.67
CA ARG A 365 -7.02 -23.19 22.47
C ARG A 365 -6.13 -24.25 21.81
N VAL A 366 -4.80 -24.05 21.80
CA VAL A 366 -3.86 -25.05 21.25
C VAL A 366 -3.81 -26.28 22.17
N ARG A 367 -3.73 -26.09 23.49
CA ARG A 367 -3.70 -27.19 24.47
C ARG A 367 -4.94 -28.07 24.43
N ASN A 368 -6.11 -27.44 24.29
CA ASN A 368 -7.40 -28.13 24.28
C ASN A 368 -7.76 -28.71 22.90
N GLY A 369 -6.90 -28.56 21.88
CA GLY A 369 -7.14 -29.07 20.53
C GLY A 369 -8.25 -28.35 19.77
N THR A 370 -8.66 -27.15 20.21
CA THR A 370 -9.69 -26.33 19.55
C THR A 370 -9.10 -25.30 18.58
N ALA A 371 -7.78 -25.24 18.47
CA ALA A 371 -7.08 -24.39 17.51
C ALA A 371 -7.17 -24.97 16.09
N ASN A 372 -7.48 -24.11 15.10
CA ASN A 372 -7.58 -24.47 13.69
C ASN A 372 -6.23 -24.32 12.95
N HIS A 373 -5.12 -24.61 13.62
CA HIS A 373 -3.77 -24.52 13.06
C HIS A 373 -2.86 -25.60 13.65
N PRO A 374 -1.77 -25.99 12.95
CA PRO A 374 -0.75 -26.87 13.51
C PRO A 374 -0.21 -26.33 14.84
N LYS A 375 0.23 -27.24 15.72
CA LYS A 375 0.83 -26.88 17.00
C LYS A 375 2.30 -26.48 16.83
N GLU A 376 2.98 -27.08 15.85
CA GLU A 376 4.40 -26.93 15.56
C GLU A 376 4.67 -25.58 14.90
N LEU A 377 5.70 -24.89 15.38
CA LEU A 377 6.19 -23.66 14.78
C LEU A 377 7.21 -23.99 13.68
N SER A 378 6.97 -23.52 12.47
CA SER A 378 7.84 -23.80 11.33
C SER A 378 8.91 -22.74 11.07
N ALA A 379 8.70 -21.50 11.52
CA ALA A 379 9.70 -20.42 11.52
C ALA A 379 9.28 -19.27 12.44
N ALA A 380 10.27 -18.62 13.04
CA ALA A 380 10.16 -17.42 13.87
C ALA A 380 10.98 -16.29 13.22
N LEU A 381 10.38 -15.11 13.04
CA LEU A 381 11.06 -13.98 12.39
C LEU A 381 10.89 -12.70 13.20
N ILE A 382 11.99 -12.10 13.64
CA ILE A 382 11.98 -10.79 14.29
C ILE A 382 12.66 -9.71 13.44
N GLY A 383 12.34 -8.45 13.74
CA GLY A 383 12.85 -7.30 13.01
C GLY A 383 11.81 -6.70 12.07
N SER A 384 12.26 -6.34 10.85
CA SER A 384 11.52 -5.45 9.92
C SER A 384 11.30 -4.05 10.51
N CYS A 385 10.83 -3.10 9.70
CA CYS A 385 10.59 -1.72 10.13
C CYS A 385 9.70 -1.53 11.37
N THR A 386 8.89 -2.52 11.76
CA THR A 386 7.96 -2.39 12.88
C THR A 386 8.61 -2.61 14.24
N ASN A 387 9.56 -3.57 14.35
CA ASN A 387 10.14 -4.03 15.61
C ASN A 387 11.62 -4.43 15.44
N SER A 388 12.44 -3.52 14.90
CA SER A 388 13.87 -3.72 14.68
C SER A 388 14.73 -2.64 15.33
N SER A 389 14.23 -1.95 16.36
CA SER A 389 15.01 -0.94 17.08
C SER A 389 16.03 -1.59 18.01
N TYR A 390 16.97 -0.79 18.53
CA TYR A 390 17.90 -1.24 19.56
C TYR A 390 17.16 -1.82 20.78
N ALA A 391 16.08 -1.16 21.22
CA ALA A 391 15.25 -1.61 22.34
C ALA A 391 14.59 -2.98 22.07
N ASP A 392 14.06 -3.18 20.85
CA ASP A 392 13.47 -4.48 20.45
C ASP A 392 14.54 -5.59 20.49
N MET A 393 15.69 -5.35 19.87
CA MET A 393 16.78 -6.32 19.79
C MET A 393 17.39 -6.63 21.17
N SER A 394 17.48 -5.63 22.05
CA SER A 394 17.93 -5.78 23.43
C SER A 394 17.00 -6.70 24.23
N ARG A 395 15.67 -6.56 24.10
CA ARG A 395 14.68 -7.48 24.73
C ARG A 395 14.87 -8.92 24.24
N CYS A 396 15.02 -9.11 22.94
CA CYS A 396 15.22 -10.44 22.35
C CYS A 396 16.55 -11.08 22.80
N ALA A 397 17.63 -10.30 22.84
CA ALA A 397 18.93 -10.78 23.28
C ALA A 397 18.94 -11.18 24.76
N ASP A 398 18.20 -10.48 25.64
CA ASP A 398 18.05 -10.87 27.04
C ASP A 398 17.40 -12.26 27.16
N LEU A 399 16.28 -12.51 26.46
CA LEU A 399 15.66 -13.84 26.44
C LEU A 399 16.59 -14.91 25.83
N ALA A 400 17.30 -14.58 24.76
CA ALA A 400 18.26 -15.48 24.14
C ALA A 400 19.34 -15.90 25.14
N ARG A 401 19.94 -14.94 25.88
CA ARG A 401 20.94 -15.21 26.93
C ARG A 401 20.37 -16.09 28.05
N GLN A 402 19.18 -15.76 28.57
CA GLN A 402 18.54 -16.56 29.61
C GLN A 402 18.42 -18.03 29.20
N ALA A 403 17.98 -18.29 27.96
CA ALA A 403 17.81 -19.64 27.45
C ALA A 403 19.15 -20.32 27.12
N THR A 404 20.11 -19.63 26.51
CA THR A 404 21.42 -20.21 26.18
C THR A 404 22.24 -20.53 27.42
N ASP A 405 22.18 -19.69 28.46
CA ASP A 405 22.82 -19.93 29.76
C ASP A 405 22.22 -21.16 30.47
N ALA A 406 20.94 -21.44 30.20
CA ALA A 406 20.24 -22.66 30.61
C ALA A 406 20.54 -23.88 29.72
N GLY A 407 21.42 -23.75 28.71
CA GLY A 407 21.79 -24.82 27.79
C GLY A 407 20.76 -25.07 26.67
N LEU A 408 19.76 -24.22 26.51
CA LEU A 408 18.74 -24.34 25.47
C LEU A 408 19.23 -23.76 24.13
N ARG A 409 18.57 -24.17 23.05
CA ARG A 409 18.74 -23.68 21.68
C ARG A 409 17.38 -23.53 21.02
N VAL A 410 17.28 -22.69 20.00
CA VAL A 410 16.05 -22.56 19.22
C VAL A 410 15.63 -23.90 18.61
N GLN A 411 14.33 -24.16 18.63
CA GLN A 411 13.70 -25.39 18.14
C GLN A 411 13.01 -25.19 16.77
N ALA A 412 12.87 -23.95 16.33
CA ALA A 412 12.41 -23.56 15.00
C ALA A 412 13.43 -22.62 14.34
N PRO A 413 13.51 -22.58 12.98
CA PRO A 413 14.29 -21.58 12.26
C PRO A 413 13.99 -20.17 12.79
N PHE A 414 15.04 -19.43 13.16
CA PHE A 414 14.92 -18.12 13.79
C PHE A 414 15.71 -17.08 13.02
N ASP A 415 15.01 -16.17 12.33
CA ASP A 415 15.62 -15.12 11.50
C ASP A 415 15.49 -13.75 12.16
N VAL A 416 16.53 -12.93 12.05
CA VAL A 416 16.62 -11.59 12.64
C VAL A 416 16.97 -10.57 11.55
N THR A 417 16.15 -9.52 11.42
CA THR A 417 16.39 -8.44 10.45
C THR A 417 16.63 -7.11 11.18
N PRO A 418 17.88 -6.60 11.21
CA PRO A 418 18.14 -5.24 11.67
C PRO A 418 17.50 -4.21 10.75
N GLY A 419 17.01 -3.10 11.32
CA GLY A 419 16.29 -2.09 10.53
C GLY A 419 17.20 -1.18 9.72
N SER A 420 18.46 -1.01 10.11
CA SER A 420 19.45 -0.16 9.44
C SER A 420 20.87 -0.62 9.73
N GLU A 421 21.82 -0.15 8.93
CA GLU A 421 23.25 -0.35 9.18
C GLU A 421 23.69 0.25 10.52
N GLN A 422 23.10 1.39 10.92
CA GLN A 422 23.36 1.99 12.23
C GLN A 422 22.91 1.06 13.37
N VAL A 423 21.72 0.49 13.29
CA VAL A 423 21.25 -0.48 14.29
C VAL A 423 22.13 -1.72 14.27
N ARG A 424 22.36 -2.32 13.09
CA ARG A 424 23.20 -3.52 12.92
C ARG A 424 24.58 -3.34 13.58
N ALA A 425 25.30 -2.30 13.20
CA ALA A 425 26.62 -2.00 13.76
C ALA A 425 26.59 -1.74 15.28
N THR A 426 25.50 -1.16 15.79
CA THR A 426 25.35 -0.89 17.23
C THR A 426 25.07 -2.19 18.01
N VAL A 427 24.17 -3.04 17.51
CA VAL A 427 23.85 -4.32 18.17
C VAL A 427 24.98 -5.34 18.07
N GLU A 428 25.77 -5.30 17.00
CA GLU A 428 27.02 -6.05 16.87
C GLU A 428 28.02 -5.63 17.95
N ARG A 429 28.33 -4.32 18.02
CA ARG A 429 29.26 -3.76 19.01
C ARG A 429 28.87 -4.09 20.44
N ASP A 430 27.58 -4.05 20.75
CA ASP A 430 27.05 -4.24 22.11
C ASP A 430 26.82 -5.71 22.48
N GLY A 431 27.22 -6.66 21.62
CA GLY A 431 27.09 -8.10 21.88
C GLY A 431 25.64 -8.61 21.91
N ILE A 432 24.72 -7.86 21.31
CA ILE A 432 23.31 -8.25 21.11
C ILE A 432 23.21 -9.21 19.94
N GLU A 433 23.90 -8.92 18.83
CA GLU A 433 23.93 -9.81 17.66
C GLU A 433 24.50 -11.18 18.03
N ALA A 434 25.64 -11.20 18.73
CA ALA A 434 26.28 -12.42 19.21
C ALA A 434 25.33 -13.28 20.08
N ALA A 435 24.59 -12.66 21.00
CA ALA A 435 23.63 -13.37 21.85
C ALA A 435 22.50 -14.06 21.04
N LEU A 436 22.04 -13.42 19.96
CA LEU A 436 21.04 -14.00 19.08
C LEU A 436 21.63 -15.10 18.19
N THR A 437 22.82 -14.89 17.62
CA THR A 437 23.47 -15.90 16.78
C THR A 437 23.90 -17.14 17.57
N ASP A 438 24.40 -16.97 18.80
CA ASP A 438 24.78 -18.07 19.70
C ASP A 438 23.58 -18.94 20.10
N ALA A 439 22.38 -18.34 20.15
CA ALA A 439 21.12 -19.05 20.33
C ALA A 439 20.68 -19.86 19.10
N GLY A 440 21.28 -19.60 17.93
CA GLY A 440 20.96 -20.24 16.66
C GLY A 440 20.19 -19.36 15.68
N ALA A 441 20.12 -18.04 15.91
CA ALA A 441 19.48 -17.12 14.98
C ALA A 441 20.34 -16.85 13.75
N ARG A 442 19.71 -16.63 12.60
CA ARG A 442 20.36 -16.17 11.37
C ARG A 442 20.05 -14.69 11.14
N VAL A 443 21.10 -13.90 10.97
CA VAL A 443 20.98 -12.46 10.66
C VAL A 443 20.77 -12.28 9.15
N LEU A 444 19.69 -11.59 8.81
CA LEU A 444 19.33 -11.21 7.45
C LEU A 444 19.84 -9.80 7.13
N ALA A 445 19.91 -9.45 5.85
CA ALA A 445 20.32 -8.13 5.41
C ALA A 445 19.38 -7.04 5.96
N ASN A 446 19.90 -5.80 6.09
CA ASN A 446 19.14 -4.63 6.55
C ASN A 446 18.11 -4.18 5.48
N ALA A 447 17.08 -4.98 5.28
CA ALA A 447 16.13 -4.87 4.17
C ALA A 447 14.77 -5.44 4.56
N CYS A 448 13.73 -5.19 3.77
CA CYS A 448 12.38 -5.67 4.07
C CYS A 448 12.27 -7.20 4.09
N GLY A 449 12.95 -7.88 3.16
CA GLY A 449 13.05 -9.34 3.10
C GLY A 449 11.69 -10.08 3.25
N PRO A 450 11.56 -11.02 4.21
CA PRO A 450 10.33 -11.80 4.42
C PRO A 450 9.07 -10.99 4.75
N CYS A 451 9.18 -9.73 5.19
CA CYS A 451 8.03 -8.87 5.48
C CYS A 451 7.16 -8.61 4.23
N ILE A 452 7.80 -8.53 3.06
CA ILE A 452 7.14 -8.21 1.79
C ILE A 452 7.07 -9.38 0.81
N GLY A 453 7.52 -10.56 1.23
CA GLY A 453 7.57 -11.75 0.40
C GLY A 453 8.90 -11.96 -0.33
N GLN A 454 9.93 -11.16 -0.02
CA GLN A 454 11.28 -11.35 -0.54
C GLN A 454 12.04 -12.35 0.32
N TRP A 455 11.49 -13.56 0.34
CA TRP A 455 12.05 -14.69 1.06
C TRP A 455 11.99 -15.93 0.19
N LYS A 456 13.17 -16.47 -0.13
CA LYS A 456 13.28 -17.75 -0.82
C LYS A 456 13.20 -18.86 0.22
N ARG A 457 11.99 -19.15 0.67
CA ARG A 457 11.70 -20.26 1.59
C ARG A 457 11.63 -21.58 0.80
N THR A 458 12.48 -22.54 1.10
CA THR A 458 12.51 -23.83 0.37
C THR A 458 11.69 -24.91 1.08
N GLU A 459 11.52 -24.78 2.40
CA GLU A 459 10.74 -25.66 3.24
C GLU A 459 9.23 -25.32 3.25
N CYS A 460 8.41 -26.30 3.65
CA CYS A 460 6.95 -26.19 3.84
C CYS A 460 6.16 -25.65 2.63
N GLN A 461 6.70 -25.72 1.41
CA GLN A 461 6.05 -25.21 0.20
C GLN A 461 4.82 -26.04 -0.16
N GLY A 462 3.67 -25.37 -0.29
CA GLY A 462 2.39 -26.02 -0.56
C GLY A 462 1.75 -26.73 0.65
N GLU A 463 2.40 -26.70 1.81
CA GLU A 463 1.95 -27.32 3.04
C GLU A 463 1.36 -26.31 4.01
N SER A 464 0.40 -26.74 4.83
CA SER A 464 -0.12 -25.95 5.95
C SER A 464 0.91 -25.92 7.07
N ASN A 465 1.41 -24.74 7.39
CA ASN A 465 2.43 -24.52 8.43
C ASN A 465 2.17 -23.22 9.18
N VAL A 466 2.73 -23.07 10.38
CA VAL A 466 2.62 -21.82 11.15
C VAL A 466 3.96 -21.10 11.18
N ILE A 467 3.95 -19.80 10.90
CA ILE A 467 5.06 -18.89 11.18
C ILE A 467 4.62 -17.83 12.18
N LEU A 468 5.56 -17.34 12.97
CA LEU A 468 5.34 -16.27 13.94
C LEU A 468 6.30 -15.13 13.64
N THR A 469 5.77 -13.91 13.45
CA THR A 469 6.57 -12.77 13.01
C THR A 469 6.36 -11.54 13.87
N SER A 470 7.40 -10.73 14.07
CA SER A 470 7.28 -9.41 14.71
C SER A 470 6.93 -8.30 13.71
N PHE A 471 6.39 -8.66 12.55
CA PHE A 471 6.04 -7.74 11.47
C PHE A 471 4.66 -7.10 11.72
N ASN A 472 4.04 -6.60 10.65
CA ASN A 472 2.76 -5.88 10.69
C ASN A 472 1.66 -6.51 9.80
N ARG A 473 2.01 -7.34 8.82
CA ARG A 473 1.04 -7.97 7.89
C ARG A 473 1.22 -9.47 7.78
N ASN A 474 0.10 -10.17 7.84
CA ASN A 474 -0.02 -11.63 7.77
C ASN A 474 -1.06 -12.09 6.74
N PHE A 475 -1.31 -11.30 5.69
CA PHE A 475 -2.22 -11.74 4.62
C PHE A 475 -1.73 -13.04 3.97
N ARG A 476 -2.68 -13.82 3.47
CA ARG A 476 -2.40 -15.11 2.81
C ARG A 476 -1.31 -14.96 1.73
N ALA A 477 -0.31 -15.85 1.77
CA ALA A 477 0.84 -15.89 0.86
C ALA A 477 1.77 -14.65 0.90
N ARG A 478 1.66 -13.78 1.91
CA ARG A 478 2.45 -12.55 1.98
C ARG A 478 3.95 -12.79 2.17
N ASN A 479 4.33 -13.69 3.06
CA ASN A 479 5.70 -13.79 3.54
C ASN A 479 6.59 -14.72 2.70
N ASP A 480 6.02 -15.83 2.22
CA ASP A 480 6.75 -16.91 1.56
C ASP A 480 6.10 -17.36 0.24
N GLY A 481 5.03 -16.68 -0.20
CA GLY A 481 4.27 -17.06 -1.40
C GLY A 481 3.38 -18.30 -1.24
N ASN A 482 3.39 -18.97 -0.09
CA ASN A 482 2.56 -20.15 0.16
C ASN A 482 1.19 -19.74 0.73
N PRO A 483 0.07 -20.01 0.03
CA PRO A 483 -1.27 -19.66 0.51
C PRO A 483 -1.73 -20.50 1.71
N GLN A 484 -1.03 -21.58 2.09
CA GLN A 484 -1.37 -22.42 3.24
C GLN A 484 -0.60 -22.02 4.52
N THR A 485 0.39 -21.13 4.43
CA THR A 485 1.10 -20.61 5.60
C THR A 485 0.19 -19.74 6.46
N LEU A 486 0.08 -20.06 7.74
CA LEU A 486 -0.66 -19.32 8.77
C LEU A 486 0.34 -18.41 9.51
N ASN A 487 0.28 -17.10 9.33
CA ASN A 487 1.21 -16.17 9.99
C ASN A 487 0.53 -15.46 11.16
N PHE A 488 1.11 -15.57 12.35
CA PHE A 488 0.70 -14.80 13.52
C PHE A 488 1.68 -13.66 13.79
N LEU A 489 1.14 -12.49 14.12
CA LEU A 489 1.89 -11.29 14.46
C LEU A 489 1.98 -11.17 15.98
N ALA A 490 3.17 -10.96 16.51
CA ALA A 490 3.39 -10.78 17.96
C ALA A 490 4.49 -9.74 18.25
N ALA A 491 4.69 -9.42 19.52
CA ALA A 491 5.87 -8.69 20.00
C ALA A 491 7.15 -9.51 19.77
N PRO A 492 8.30 -8.89 19.42
CA PRO A 492 9.51 -9.62 19.06
C PRO A 492 10.02 -10.53 20.19
N GLU A 493 9.87 -10.15 21.45
CA GLU A 493 10.19 -10.98 22.61
C GLU A 493 9.34 -12.26 22.70
N ILE A 494 8.06 -12.18 22.33
CA ILE A 494 7.16 -13.34 22.30
C ILE A 494 7.58 -14.26 21.14
N VAL A 495 7.91 -13.70 19.98
CA VAL A 495 8.44 -14.46 18.84
C VAL A 495 9.73 -15.20 19.22
N THR A 496 10.66 -14.54 19.92
CA THR A 496 11.89 -15.15 20.40
C THR A 496 11.61 -16.31 21.36
N ALA A 497 10.72 -16.13 22.34
CA ALA A 497 10.40 -17.20 23.28
C ALA A 497 9.77 -18.42 22.58
N TYR A 498 8.91 -18.19 21.58
CA TYR A 498 8.35 -19.26 20.76
C TYR A 498 9.39 -19.95 19.86
N ALA A 499 10.44 -19.24 19.43
CA ALA A 499 11.56 -19.86 18.70
C ALA A 499 12.28 -20.93 19.55
N PHE A 500 12.45 -20.69 20.85
CA PHE A 500 12.98 -21.68 21.80
C PHE A 500 11.99 -22.79 22.15
N ALA A 501 10.69 -22.52 22.15
CA ALA A 501 9.69 -23.54 22.43
C ALA A 501 9.42 -24.48 21.24
N GLY A 502 9.43 -23.95 20.00
CA GLY A 502 9.10 -24.68 18.77
C GLY A 502 7.62 -25.10 18.65
N ARG A 503 6.77 -24.67 19.58
CA ARG A 503 5.36 -25.10 19.70
C ARG A 503 4.47 -23.99 20.25
N LEU A 504 3.23 -23.94 19.77
CA LEU A 504 2.29 -22.84 20.00
C LEU A 504 1.46 -22.94 21.29
N ASP A 505 1.52 -24.07 21.99
CA ASP A 505 0.89 -24.30 23.30
C ASP A 505 1.79 -23.97 24.50
N PHE A 506 2.89 -23.26 24.24
CA PHE A 506 3.79 -22.71 25.24
C PHE A 506 3.40 -21.27 25.57
N ASN A 507 3.24 -20.96 26.87
CA ASN A 507 3.07 -19.61 27.38
C ASN A 507 4.37 -19.16 28.10
N PRO A 508 5.18 -18.28 27.49
CA PRO A 508 6.44 -17.82 28.11
C PRO A 508 6.26 -17.11 29.47
N THR A 509 5.06 -16.62 29.78
CA THR A 509 4.79 -15.92 31.04
C THR A 509 4.54 -16.85 32.22
N THR A 510 4.21 -18.12 31.96
CA THR A 510 3.80 -19.07 33.03
C THR A 510 4.46 -20.44 32.95
N ASP A 511 4.97 -20.85 31.80
CA ASP A 511 5.40 -22.24 31.59
C ASP A 511 6.91 -22.42 31.79
N ALA A 512 7.32 -23.69 31.95
CA ALA A 512 8.71 -24.10 31.92
C ALA A 512 9.06 -24.86 30.63
N LEU A 513 10.31 -24.74 30.20
CA LEU A 513 10.96 -25.61 29.24
C LEU A 513 11.88 -26.59 29.99
N GLN A 514 12.12 -27.77 29.42
CA GLN A 514 13.10 -28.71 29.98
C GLN A 514 14.50 -28.40 29.46
N LYS A 515 15.45 -28.32 30.38
CA LYS A 515 16.88 -28.22 30.07
C LYS A 515 17.44 -29.57 29.63
N PRO A 516 18.60 -29.62 28.96
CA PRO A 516 19.27 -30.87 28.61
C PRO A 516 19.60 -31.76 29.82
N ASP A 517 19.76 -31.18 31.00
CA ASP A 517 20.00 -31.88 32.28
C ASP A 517 18.72 -32.46 32.93
N GLY A 518 17.54 -32.26 32.31
CA GLY A 518 16.24 -32.72 32.79
C GLY A 518 15.55 -31.80 33.80
N THR A 519 16.16 -30.70 34.22
CA THR A 519 15.55 -29.74 35.15
C THR A 519 14.79 -28.61 34.42
N GLU A 520 13.90 -27.91 35.12
CA GLU A 520 13.05 -26.87 34.51
C GLU A 520 13.77 -25.52 34.34
N PHE A 521 13.45 -24.83 33.25
CA PHE A 521 13.81 -23.43 32.99
C PHE A 521 12.55 -22.61 32.70
N ARG A 522 12.42 -21.44 33.33
CA ARG A 522 11.33 -20.49 33.08
C ARG A 522 11.92 -19.16 32.66
N PHE A 523 11.44 -18.60 31.56
CA PHE A 523 11.82 -17.25 31.16
C PHE A 523 11.42 -16.24 32.25
N GLN A 524 12.31 -15.29 32.49
CA GLN A 524 11.99 -14.08 33.22
C GLN A 524 11.59 -12.99 32.22
N PRO A 525 10.71 -12.05 32.60
CA PRO A 525 10.37 -10.93 31.72
C PRO A 525 11.64 -10.22 31.23
N PRO A 526 11.73 -9.90 29.93
CA PRO A 526 12.97 -9.40 29.34
C PRO A 526 13.35 -8.04 29.90
N ARG A 527 14.61 -7.90 30.30
CA ARG A 527 15.23 -6.60 30.57
C ARG A 527 15.73 -6.00 29.25
N PHE A 528 15.73 -4.68 29.15
CA PHE A 528 16.25 -4.01 27.96
C PHE A 528 16.75 -2.60 28.23
N GLU A 529 17.59 -2.12 27.34
CA GLU A 529 18.01 -0.73 27.25
C GLU A 529 17.22 -0.04 26.13
N GLU A 530 16.59 1.10 26.44
CA GLU A 530 15.86 1.89 25.43
C GLU A 530 16.79 2.39 24.31
N LEU A 531 17.97 2.87 24.71
CA LEU A 531 18.98 3.47 23.85
C LEU A 531 20.36 2.93 24.25
N PRO A 532 21.31 2.80 23.31
CA PRO A 532 22.65 2.37 23.62
C PRO A 532 23.35 3.39 24.54
N SER A 533 23.81 2.94 25.71
CA SER A 533 24.49 3.80 26.68
C SER A 533 25.76 4.48 26.13
N ALA A 534 26.47 3.82 25.22
CA ALA A 534 27.63 4.37 24.50
C ALA A 534 27.26 5.18 23.23
N GLY A 535 25.97 5.41 22.98
CA GLY A 535 25.46 6.01 21.75
C GLY A 535 25.46 5.04 20.56
N PHE A 536 24.82 5.45 19.47
CA PHE A 536 24.74 4.66 18.23
C PHE A 536 26.09 4.63 17.49
N ALA A 537 26.53 3.43 17.13
CA ALA A 537 27.64 3.25 16.21
C ALA A 537 27.30 3.84 14.83
N GLN A 538 28.29 4.32 14.09
CA GLN A 538 28.03 4.86 12.75
C GLN A 538 27.84 3.77 11.69
N GLY A 539 28.41 2.58 11.91
CA GLY A 539 28.45 1.50 10.94
C GLY A 539 29.26 1.86 9.69
N ASP A 540 28.98 1.21 8.57
CA ASP A 540 29.54 1.60 7.29
C ASP A 540 28.95 2.94 6.79
N THR A 541 29.74 4.00 6.98
CA THR A 541 29.38 5.36 6.55
C THR A 541 29.27 5.52 5.03
N SER A 542 29.70 4.54 4.23
CA SER A 542 29.51 4.54 2.78
C SER A 542 28.03 4.50 2.38
N TYR A 543 27.14 4.04 3.28
CA TYR A 543 25.69 4.07 3.09
C TYR A 543 25.06 5.45 3.33
N LEU A 544 25.75 6.36 4.03
CA LEU A 544 25.22 7.67 4.36
C LEU A 544 25.29 8.60 3.15
N PRO A 545 24.15 9.11 2.63
CA PRO A 545 24.18 10.09 1.57
C PRO A 545 24.62 11.46 2.11
N THR A 546 25.22 12.26 1.25
CA THR A 546 25.39 13.70 1.50
C THR A 546 23.99 14.33 1.66
N PRO A 547 23.70 15.05 2.75
CA PRO A 547 22.43 15.75 2.91
C PRO A 547 22.23 16.79 1.79
N MET A 548 21.03 16.83 1.18
CA MET A 548 20.70 17.75 0.08
C MET A 548 21.79 17.81 -1.01
N PRO A 549 22.09 16.70 -1.70
CA PRO A 549 23.13 16.67 -2.70
C PRO A 549 22.78 17.63 -3.85
N ALA A 550 23.76 18.39 -4.33
CA ALA A 550 23.53 19.28 -5.48
C ALA A 550 23.14 18.45 -6.73
N PRO A 551 22.14 18.91 -7.51
CA PRO A 551 21.75 18.23 -8.74
C PRO A 551 22.91 18.25 -9.75
N GLN A 552 23.04 17.17 -10.53
CA GLN A 552 24.01 17.03 -11.62
C GLN A 552 23.25 16.85 -12.95
N PRO A 553 22.71 17.92 -13.57
CA PRO A 553 21.86 17.83 -14.76
C PRO A 553 22.48 17.09 -15.96
N GLU A 554 23.81 17.07 -16.03
CA GLU A 554 24.62 16.39 -17.03
C GLU A 554 24.65 14.87 -16.88
N VAL A 555 24.25 14.33 -15.72
CA VAL A 555 24.14 12.88 -15.52
C VAL A 555 23.05 12.32 -16.42
N GLU A 556 23.42 11.35 -17.24
CA GLU A 556 22.49 10.52 -18.00
C GLU A 556 21.84 9.50 -17.05
N VAL A 557 20.51 9.42 -17.09
CA VAL A 557 19.78 8.44 -16.28
C VAL A 557 19.92 7.08 -16.93
N ALA A 558 20.46 6.11 -16.18
CA ALA A 558 20.77 4.77 -16.68
C ALA A 558 19.49 3.98 -16.97
N ILE A 559 19.03 3.99 -18.22
CA ILE A 559 17.95 3.15 -18.73
C ILE A 559 18.42 2.52 -20.03
N SER A 560 18.58 1.20 -20.06
CA SER A 560 18.90 0.50 -21.30
C SER A 560 17.71 0.52 -22.26
N SER A 561 17.96 0.76 -23.55
CA SER A 561 16.93 0.67 -24.59
C SER A 561 16.41 -0.75 -24.82
N SER A 562 17.17 -1.78 -24.39
CA SER A 562 16.76 -3.18 -24.42
C SER A 562 16.21 -3.69 -23.09
N SER A 563 16.08 -2.80 -22.08
CA SER A 563 15.59 -3.17 -20.76
C SER A 563 14.23 -3.85 -20.82
N GLN A 564 14.03 -4.83 -19.94
CA GLN A 564 12.72 -5.41 -19.67
C GLN A 564 12.18 -5.01 -18.29
N ARG A 565 12.95 -4.23 -17.52
CA ARG A 565 12.63 -3.81 -16.14
C ARG A 565 12.27 -2.34 -16.04
N LEU A 566 12.88 -1.50 -16.88
CA LEU A 566 12.75 -0.06 -16.90
C LEU A 566 12.40 0.43 -18.31
N GLU A 567 11.58 1.47 -18.39
CA GLU A 567 11.22 2.11 -19.65
C GLU A 567 11.09 3.62 -19.43
N ALA A 568 11.81 4.41 -20.22
CA ALA A 568 11.66 5.85 -20.20
C ALA A 568 10.23 6.23 -20.61
N LEU A 569 9.55 7.02 -19.78
CA LEU A 569 8.20 7.48 -20.09
C LEU A 569 8.22 8.58 -21.15
N LYS A 570 7.29 8.47 -22.09
CA LYS A 570 6.97 9.55 -23.02
C LYS A 570 5.79 10.35 -22.45
N PRO A 571 5.86 11.69 -22.44
CA PRO A 571 4.70 12.52 -22.10
C PRO A 571 3.49 12.12 -22.96
N PHE A 572 2.33 11.95 -22.34
CA PHE A 572 1.10 11.65 -23.08
C PHE A 572 0.70 12.85 -23.93
N ALA A 573 0.25 12.63 -25.16
CA ALA A 573 -0.29 13.71 -26.00
C ALA A 573 -1.63 14.21 -25.43
N SER A 574 -1.91 15.51 -25.54
CA SER A 574 -3.27 16.02 -25.26
C SER A 574 -4.27 15.40 -26.24
N PRO A 575 -5.48 15.01 -25.79
CA PRO A 575 -6.52 14.53 -26.70
C PRO A 575 -7.09 15.64 -27.59
N PHE A 576 -6.78 16.91 -27.31
CA PHE A 576 -7.26 18.07 -28.06
C PHE A 576 -6.22 18.51 -29.09
N ALA A 577 -6.65 18.71 -30.34
CA ALA A 577 -5.78 19.23 -31.39
C ALA A 577 -5.32 20.66 -31.03
N PRO A 578 -4.02 21.02 -31.22
CA PRO A 578 -3.51 22.35 -30.88
C PRO A 578 -4.28 23.50 -31.53
N GLU A 579 -4.69 23.33 -32.79
CA GLU A 579 -5.48 24.30 -33.56
C GLU A 579 -6.89 24.52 -32.98
N ASP A 580 -7.52 23.48 -32.46
CA ASP A 580 -8.83 23.53 -31.82
C ASP A 580 -8.72 24.14 -30.42
N ALA A 581 -7.72 23.69 -29.65
CA ALA A 581 -7.43 24.24 -28.33
C ALA A 581 -7.12 25.75 -28.40
N ALA A 582 -6.43 26.22 -29.44
CA ALA A 582 -6.15 27.64 -29.67
C ALA A 582 -7.43 28.46 -29.96
N GLN A 583 -8.48 27.81 -30.48
CA GLN A 583 -9.81 28.40 -30.69
C GLN A 583 -10.73 28.22 -29.47
N GLY A 584 -10.24 27.60 -28.38
CA GLY A 584 -11.02 27.27 -27.20
C GLY A 584 -12.05 26.17 -27.42
N LYS A 585 -11.80 25.25 -28.36
CA LYS A 585 -12.58 24.04 -28.62
C LYS A 585 -11.89 22.85 -27.93
N TYR A 586 -12.63 22.15 -27.07
CA TYR A 586 -12.13 21.05 -26.25
C TYR A 586 -13.11 19.87 -26.19
N GLU A 587 -13.71 19.50 -27.32
CA GLU A 587 -14.41 18.21 -27.40
C GLU A 587 -13.41 17.07 -27.54
N LEU A 588 -13.72 15.93 -26.93
CA LEU A 588 -12.95 14.72 -27.20
C LEU A 588 -13.22 14.26 -28.63
N PRO A 589 -12.23 13.66 -29.33
CA PRO A 589 -12.49 12.99 -30.59
C PRO A 589 -13.55 11.89 -30.39
N PRO A 590 -14.29 11.48 -31.43
CA PRO A 590 -15.26 10.40 -31.31
C PRO A 590 -14.62 9.12 -30.76
N LEU A 591 -15.17 8.61 -29.65
CA LEU A 591 -14.62 7.48 -28.89
C LEU A 591 -15.39 6.20 -29.19
N ARG A 592 -14.71 5.06 -29.27
CA ARG A 592 -15.37 3.75 -29.21
C ARG A 592 -15.45 3.25 -27.77
N CYS A 593 -16.59 2.71 -27.36
CA CYS A 593 -16.70 2.00 -26.09
C CYS A 593 -15.98 0.65 -26.19
N LEU A 594 -14.86 0.47 -25.47
CA LEU A 594 -14.08 -0.77 -25.49
C LEU A 594 -14.86 -1.92 -24.85
N LEU A 595 -15.42 -1.67 -23.68
CA LEU A 595 -16.31 -2.59 -22.98
C LEU A 595 -17.13 -1.87 -21.92
N ARG A 596 -18.24 -2.50 -21.55
CA ARG A 596 -18.98 -2.22 -20.33
C ARG A 596 -18.58 -3.21 -19.24
N ILE A 597 -18.04 -2.72 -18.14
CA ILE A 597 -17.51 -3.51 -17.03
C ILE A 597 -18.60 -3.80 -16.00
N ARG A 598 -18.93 -5.09 -15.81
CA ARG A 598 -19.94 -5.54 -14.86
C ARG A 598 -19.42 -5.65 -13.43
N GLY A 599 -20.12 -5.02 -12.49
CA GLY A 599 -19.87 -5.19 -11.06
C GLY A 599 -18.53 -4.63 -10.59
N LYS A 600 -17.98 -5.26 -9.55
CA LYS A 600 -16.79 -4.76 -8.86
C LYS A 600 -15.54 -4.84 -9.74
N CYS A 601 -14.89 -3.71 -9.96
CA CYS A 601 -13.60 -3.60 -10.65
C CYS A 601 -12.59 -2.83 -9.79
N THR A 602 -11.75 -3.56 -9.07
CA THR A 602 -10.68 -2.99 -8.20
C THR A 602 -9.42 -2.65 -8.99
N THR A 603 -8.48 -1.92 -8.39
CA THR A 603 -7.16 -1.70 -8.98
C THR A 603 -6.39 -2.97 -9.30
N ASP A 604 -6.63 -4.09 -8.61
CA ASP A 604 -6.03 -5.39 -8.96
C ASP A 604 -6.69 -6.03 -10.19
N HIS A 605 -7.96 -5.71 -10.48
CA HIS A 605 -8.59 -6.12 -11.73
C HIS A 605 -8.08 -5.27 -12.91
N ILE A 606 -7.74 -3.99 -12.65
CA ILE A 606 -7.20 -3.06 -13.65
C ILE A 606 -5.70 -3.30 -13.91
N SER A 607 -4.91 -3.48 -12.85
CA SER A 607 -3.46 -3.63 -12.90
C SER A 607 -3.01 -4.62 -11.82
N ALA A 608 -2.93 -5.90 -12.20
CA ALA A 608 -2.62 -6.99 -11.29
C ALA A 608 -1.21 -6.88 -10.70
N ALA A 609 -1.03 -7.34 -9.44
CA ALA A 609 0.28 -7.46 -8.79
C ALA A 609 0.92 -8.84 -9.03
N GLY A 610 1.50 -9.47 -8.00
CA GLY A 610 2.15 -10.78 -8.10
C GLY A 610 3.30 -10.78 -9.12
N PRO A 611 3.28 -11.64 -10.15
CA PRO A 611 4.36 -11.76 -11.12
C PRO A 611 4.62 -10.48 -11.94
N TRP A 612 3.65 -9.56 -11.96
CA TRP A 612 3.75 -8.28 -12.67
C TRP A 612 4.61 -7.25 -11.95
N LEU A 613 4.88 -7.41 -10.65
CA LEU A 613 5.66 -6.45 -9.86
C LEU A 613 7.08 -6.21 -10.39
N LYS A 614 7.66 -7.20 -11.07
CA LYS A 614 8.97 -7.06 -11.74
C LYS A 614 8.97 -5.98 -12.82
N TYR A 615 7.81 -5.64 -13.40
CA TYR A 615 7.68 -4.64 -14.47
C TYR A 615 7.26 -3.25 -13.96
N LYS A 616 7.33 -2.98 -12.65
CA LYS A 616 6.87 -1.69 -12.10
C LYS A 616 7.51 -0.44 -12.73
N GLY A 617 8.76 -0.54 -13.17
CA GLY A 617 9.47 0.52 -13.89
C GLY A 617 9.33 0.48 -15.41
N HIS A 618 8.62 -0.50 -15.98
CA HIS A 618 8.45 -0.67 -17.43
C HIS A 618 6.96 -0.66 -17.77
N LEU A 619 6.44 0.52 -18.10
CA LEU A 619 5.00 0.73 -18.25
C LEU A 619 4.38 -0.15 -19.35
N SER A 620 5.03 -0.30 -20.50
CA SER A 620 4.56 -1.13 -21.62
C SER A 620 4.45 -2.61 -21.24
N ASN A 621 5.49 -3.19 -20.63
CA ASN A 621 5.44 -4.58 -20.15
C ASN A 621 4.40 -4.77 -19.04
N LEU A 622 4.23 -3.78 -18.16
CA LEU A 622 3.21 -3.85 -17.12
C LEU A 622 1.80 -3.70 -17.71
N ALA A 623 1.61 -2.88 -18.74
CA ALA A 623 0.31 -2.65 -19.39
C ALA A 623 -0.23 -3.88 -20.10
N GLU A 624 0.57 -4.91 -20.33
CA GLU A 624 0.11 -6.24 -20.75
C GLU A 624 -0.94 -6.86 -19.81
N ASN A 625 -1.07 -6.33 -18.59
CA ASN A 625 -2.10 -6.75 -17.63
C ASN A 625 -3.28 -5.79 -17.49
N THR A 626 -3.43 -4.81 -18.40
CA THR A 626 -4.52 -3.82 -18.34
C THR A 626 -5.88 -4.51 -18.33
N LEU A 627 -6.65 -4.31 -17.26
CA LEU A 627 -8.02 -4.78 -17.09
C LEU A 627 -8.21 -6.32 -17.19
N ILE A 628 -7.17 -7.13 -17.03
CA ILE A 628 -7.29 -8.60 -17.16
C ILE A 628 -8.20 -9.25 -16.11
N GLY A 629 -8.50 -8.57 -15.01
CA GLY A 629 -9.48 -9.04 -14.03
C GLY A 629 -10.90 -8.52 -14.28
N ALA A 630 -11.10 -7.58 -15.20
CA ALA A 630 -12.40 -6.98 -15.45
C ALA A 630 -13.34 -7.98 -16.14
N SER A 631 -14.61 -7.99 -15.70
CA SER A 631 -15.66 -8.79 -16.32
C SER A 631 -16.42 -7.95 -17.35
N ASN A 632 -16.45 -8.43 -18.59
CA ASN A 632 -17.24 -7.83 -19.65
C ASN A 632 -18.72 -8.19 -19.44
N ASP A 633 -19.58 -7.17 -19.37
CA ASP A 633 -21.01 -7.34 -19.13
C ASP A 633 -21.71 -8.09 -20.27
N GLU A 634 -21.32 -7.82 -21.51
CA GLU A 634 -22.00 -8.31 -22.71
C GLU A 634 -21.67 -9.75 -23.02
N THR A 635 -20.39 -10.12 -22.94
CA THR A 635 -19.96 -11.51 -23.16
C THR A 635 -20.08 -12.36 -21.91
N GLY A 636 -20.14 -11.72 -20.74
CA GLY A 636 -20.19 -12.36 -19.43
C GLY A 636 -18.87 -12.96 -18.97
N ASN A 637 -17.80 -12.87 -19.76
CA ASN A 637 -16.48 -13.42 -19.48
C ASN A 637 -15.57 -12.42 -18.74
N VAL A 638 -14.42 -12.89 -18.27
CA VAL A 638 -13.33 -12.06 -17.71
C VAL A 638 -12.21 -11.96 -18.73
N ASN A 639 -11.58 -10.80 -18.84
CA ASN A 639 -10.50 -10.53 -19.81
C ASN A 639 -10.90 -10.80 -21.27
N ASP A 640 -12.05 -10.30 -21.67
CA ASP A 640 -12.62 -10.55 -23.00
C ASP A 640 -13.18 -9.24 -23.56
N ALA A 641 -12.83 -8.93 -24.80
CA ALA A 641 -13.26 -7.74 -25.54
C ALA A 641 -13.56 -8.11 -26.99
N VAL A 642 -14.51 -7.39 -27.58
CA VAL A 642 -14.99 -7.62 -28.96
C VAL A 642 -14.72 -6.38 -29.80
N ASP A 643 -14.17 -6.60 -30.98
CA ASP A 643 -13.96 -5.59 -32.02
C ASP A 643 -15.09 -5.68 -33.04
N TYR A 644 -15.92 -4.65 -33.10
CA TYR A 644 -17.09 -4.58 -33.98
C TYR A 644 -16.74 -4.00 -35.36
N ALA A 645 -15.47 -3.69 -35.60
CA ALA A 645 -14.96 -3.13 -36.86
C ALA A 645 -13.85 -3.98 -37.48
N THR A 646 -13.84 -5.30 -37.26
CA THR A 646 -12.81 -6.18 -37.82
C THR A 646 -12.91 -6.33 -39.33
N SER A 647 -11.75 -6.47 -39.97
CA SER A 647 -11.68 -7.00 -41.33
C SER A 647 -11.98 -8.50 -41.33
N ALA A 648 -12.41 -9.06 -42.49
CA ALA A 648 -12.68 -10.50 -42.63
C ALA A 648 -11.48 -11.42 -42.30
N SER A 649 -10.28 -10.86 -42.18
CA SER A 649 -9.03 -11.56 -41.85
C SER A 649 -8.61 -11.49 -40.37
N GLU A 650 -9.34 -10.78 -39.51
CA GLU A 650 -9.01 -10.60 -38.09
C GLU A 650 -10.04 -11.24 -37.16
N ASP A 651 -9.59 -11.88 -36.08
CA ASP A 651 -10.50 -12.36 -35.03
C ASP A 651 -11.15 -11.18 -34.31
N ALA A 652 -12.48 -11.19 -34.22
CA ALA A 652 -13.28 -10.18 -33.53
C ALA A 652 -13.08 -10.23 -32.01
N HIS A 653 -12.62 -11.34 -31.45
CA HIS A 653 -12.37 -11.47 -30.02
C HIS A 653 -10.88 -11.35 -29.68
N ASP A 654 -10.60 -10.75 -28.52
CA ASP A 654 -9.27 -10.74 -27.91
C ASP A 654 -9.39 -10.55 -26.39
N THR A 655 -8.28 -10.70 -25.70
CA THR A 655 -8.11 -10.18 -24.35
C THR A 655 -8.27 -8.65 -24.33
N ILE A 656 -8.68 -8.08 -23.20
CA ILE A 656 -8.83 -6.62 -23.05
C ILE A 656 -7.53 -5.86 -23.38
N PRO A 657 -6.33 -6.23 -22.87
CA PRO A 657 -5.10 -5.54 -23.25
C PRO A 657 -4.69 -5.78 -24.72
N GLY A 658 -4.99 -6.96 -25.28
CA GLY A 658 -4.77 -7.25 -26.70
C GLY A 658 -5.61 -6.33 -27.60
N MET A 659 -6.89 -6.19 -27.26
CA MET A 659 -7.82 -5.29 -27.95
C MET A 659 -7.39 -3.83 -27.85
N ALA A 660 -7.07 -3.36 -26.65
CA ALA A 660 -6.63 -1.98 -26.42
C ALA A 660 -5.36 -1.63 -27.22
N LYS A 661 -4.42 -2.58 -27.35
CA LYS A 661 -3.24 -2.43 -28.22
C LYS A 661 -3.60 -2.36 -29.69
N ARG A 662 -4.50 -3.21 -30.16
CA ARG A 662 -4.98 -3.23 -31.54
C ARG A 662 -5.62 -1.91 -31.92
N TRP A 663 -6.49 -1.38 -31.07
CA TRP A 663 -7.15 -0.09 -31.27
C TRP A 663 -6.16 1.08 -31.24
N ARG A 664 -5.18 1.05 -30.32
CA ARG A 664 -4.07 2.02 -30.33
C ARG A 664 -3.30 2.01 -31.65
N ALA A 665 -2.98 0.83 -32.18
CA ALA A 665 -2.24 0.70 -33.45
C ALA A 665 -3.01 1.28 -34.64
N ARG A 666 -4.34 1.26 -34.59
CA ARG A 666 -5.23 1.89 -35.59
C ARG A 666 -5.51 3.38 -35.32
N GLY A 667 -4.96 3.94 -34.25
CA GLY A 667 -5.24 5.32 -33.83
C GLY A 667 -6.69 5.54 -33.36
N GLN A 668 -7.39 4.49 -32.94
CA GLN A 668 -8.79 4.54 -32.48
C GLN A 668 -8.86 4.98 -31.01
N PRO A 669 -9.37 6.20 -30.70
CA PRO A 669 -9.61 6.61 -29.33
C PRO A 669 -10.75 5.80 -28.72
N TRP A 670 -10.68 5.54 -27.41
CA TRP A 670 -11.68 4.74 -26.74
C TRP A 670 -11.98 5.16 -25.31
N MET A 671 -13.08 4.62 -24.81
CA MET A 671 -13.60 4.86 -23.48
C MET A 671 -14.09 3.54 -22.85
N ILE A 672 -14.27 3.52 -21.53
CA ILE A 672 -14.91 2.40 -20.83
C ILE A 672 -16.11 2.86 -20.02
N VAL A 673 -17.13 2.00 -19.99
CA VAL A 673 -18.27 2.16 -19.10
C VAL A 673 -18.08 1.25 -17.90
N ALA A 674 -18.21 1.79 -16.69
CA ALA A 674 -18.01 1.03 -15.46
C ALA A 674 -19.19 1.12 -14.49
N ASP A 675 -19.37 0.06 -13.71
CA ASP A 675 -20.38 -0.03 -12.65
C ASP A 675 -19.98 0.84 -11.43
N HIS A 676 -20.54 0.55 -10.25
CA HIS A 676 -20.19 1.27 -9.02
C HIS A 676 -18.74 1.04 -8.56
N ASN A 677 -18.15 2.09 -8.00
CA ASN A 677 -16.88 2.10 -7.29
C ASN A 677 -15.69 1.59 -8.12
N TYR A 678 -15.62 1.99 -9.38
CA TYR A 678 -14.52 1.65 -10.27
C TYR A 678 -13.16 2.07 -9.68
N GLY A 679 -12.19 1.16 -9.68
CA GLY A 679 -10.85 1.42 -9.17
C GLY A 679 -10.72 1.38 -7.65
N GLU A 680 -11.63 0.71 -6.94
CA GLU A 680 -11.49 0.44 -5.49
C GLU A 680 -10.15 -0.25 -5.18
N GLY A 681 -9.49 0.10 -4.08
CA GLY A 681 -8.34 -0.64 -3.57
C GLY A 681 -7.06 0.17 -3.50
N SER A 682 -5.94 -0.46 -3.86
CA SER A 682 -4.59 0.06 -3.67
C SER A 682 -4.36 1.36 -4.44
N ALA A 683 -3.54 2.28 -3.91
CA ALA A 683 -3.17 3.55 -4.55
C ALA A 683 -2.19 3.40 -5.75
N ARG A 684 -2.38 2.39 -6.60
CA ARG A 684 -1.52 2.13 -7.77
C ARG A 684 -1.88 3.07 -8.90
N GLU A 685 -0.99 4.00 -9.20
CA GLU A 685 -1.10 4.89 -10.35
C GLU A 685 -1.07 4.16 -11.69
N HIS A 686 -0.49 2.95 -11.74
CA HIS A 686 -0.48 2.10 -12.93
C HIS A 686 -1.89 1.80 -13.45
N ALA A 687 -2.89 1.70 -12.56
CA ALA A 687 -4.28 1.51 -12.95
C ALA A 687 -4.85 2.67 -13.78
N ALA A 688 -4.23 3.86 -13.74
CA ALA A 688 -4.54 4.98 -14.62
C ALA A 688 -3.56 5.09 -15.81
N LEU A 689 -2.27 4.84 -15.58
CA LEU A 689 -1.24 4.92 -16.61
C LEU A 689 -1.44 3.90 -17.74
N GLN A 690 -1.84 2.66 -17.43
CA GLN A 690 -1.95 1.61 -18.45
C GLN A 690 -3.14 1.84 -19.40
N PRO A 691 -4.39 2.10 -18.93
CA PRO A 691 -5.47 2.47 -19.84
C PRO A 691 -5.10 3.69 -20.68
N ARG A 692 -4.46 4.70 -20.06
CA ARG A 692 -4.02 5.91 -20.76
C ARG A 692 -2.97 5.62 -21.84
N LEU A 693 -2.01 4.74 -21.56
CA LEU A 693 -0.99 4.30 -22.53
C LEU A 693 -1.63 3.69 -23.77
N PHE A 694 -2.71 2.92 -23.61
CA PHE A 694 -3.45 2.32 -24.71
C PHE A 694 -4.49 3.23 -25.37
N GLY A 695 -4.63 4.48 -24.93
CA GLY A 695 -5.49 5.47 -25.60
C GLY A 695 -6.88 5.65 -24.98
N CYS A 696 -7.10 5.19 -23.75
CA CYS A 696 -8.32 5.53 -23.00
C CYS A 696 -8.38 7.04 -22.75
N GLN A 697 -9.48 7.68 -23.15
CA GLN A 697 -9.69 9.12 -22.94
C GLN A 697 -10.82 9.44 -21.98
N LEU A 698 -11.77 8.52 -21.78
CA LEU A 698 -12.92 8.70 -20.91
C LEU A 698 -13.23 7.43 -20.12
N VAL A 699 -13.46 7.59 -18.81
CA VAL A 699 -14.12 6.61 -17.95
C VAL A 699 -15.47 7.19 -17.55
N LEU A 700 -16.56 6.55 -17.98
CA LEU A 700 -17.92 6.91 -17.60
C LEU A 700 -18.46 5.83 -16.65
N ALA A 701 -18.75 6.18 -15.41
CA ALA A 701 -19.10 5.20 -14.38
C ALA A 701 -20.37 5.57 -13.62
N ARG A 702 -20.97 4.59 -12.93
CA ARG A 702 -21.97 4.90 -11.90
C ARG A 702 -21.32 5.60 -10.70
N SER A 703 -20.13 5.15 -10.30
CA SER A 703 -19.25 5.84 -9.35
C SER A 703 -17.79 5.38 -9.49
N ILE A 704 -16.84 6.22 -9.09
CA ILE A 704 -15.39 5.95 -9.15
C ILE A 704 -14.80 6.08 -7.75
N ALA A 705 -13.86 5.21 -7.39
CA ALA A 705 -13.14 5.31 -6.13
C ALA A 705 -12.21 6.55 -6.16
N ARG A 706 -12.19 7.31 -5.06
CA ARG A 706 -11.47 8.60 -4.93
C ARG A 706 -10.06 8.60 -5.51
N ILE A 707 -9.19 7.67 -5.08
CA ILE A 707 -7.78 7.65 -5.49
C ILE A 707 -7.65 7.30 -6.97
N ALA A 708 -8.45 6.34 -7.46
CA ALA A 708 -8.46 6.00 -8.88
C ALA A 708 -8.92 7.19 -9.73
N GLU A 709 -9.95 7.93 -9.27
CA GLU A 709 -10.45 9.13 -9.94
C GLU A 709 -9.36 10.21 -10.04
N THR A 710 -8.67 10.53 -8.95
CA THR A 710 -7.54 11.47 -8.96
C THR A 710 -6.42 11.00 -9.90
N ASN A 711 -6.04 9.73 -9.85
CA ASN A 711 -4.99 9.18 -10.71
C ASN A 711 -5.38 9.26 -12.20
N LEU A 712 -6.62 8.91 -12.57
CA LEU A 712 -7.12 9.02 -13.95
C LEU A 712 -7.01 10.47 -14.45
N ARG A 713 -7.48 11.44 -13.65
CA ARG A 713 -7.42 12.87 -13.98
C ARG A 713 -5.98 13.38 -14.10
N LYS A 714 -5.07 12.94 -13.23
CA LYS A 714 -3.63 13.26 -13.33
C LYS A 714 -3.03 12.77 -14.66
N GLN A 715 -3.50 11.64 -15.18
CA GLN A 715 -3.07 11.13 -16.49
C GLN A 715 -3.86 11.72 -17.68
N GLY A 716 -4.71 12.72 -17.44
CA GLY A 716 -5.50 13.39 -18.46
C GLY A 716 -6.68 12.57 -19.00
N VAL A 717 -7.12 11.54 -18.27
CA VAL A 717 -8.35 10.79 -18.58
C VAL A 717 -9.54 11.55 -18.01
N LEU A 718 -10.54 11.84 -18.83
CA LEU A 718 -11.79 12.44 -18.38
C LEU A 718 -12.58 11.42 -17.56
N THR A 719 -13.12 11.85 -16.42
CA THR A 719 -13.97 11.02 -15.57
C THR A 719 -15.34 11.66 -15.47
N LEU A 720 -16.37 10.96 -15.95
CA LEU A 720 -17.76 11.39 -15.86
C LEU A 720 -18.58 10.35 -15.10
N LEU A 721 -19.66 10.80 -14.48
CA LEU A 721 -20.61 9.95 -13.79
C LEU A 721 -21.97 10.01 -14.48
N PHE A 722 -22.71 8.91 -14.50
CA PHE A 722 -24.09 8.96 -14.97
C PHE A 722 -24.95 9.86 -14.05
N GLU A 723 -25.76 10.74 -14.66
CA GLU A 723 -26.83 11.44 -13.94
C GLU A 723 -27.89 10.42 -13.48
N ASN A 724 -28.39 9.64 -14.43
CA ASN A 724 -29.22 8.46 -14.15
C ASN A 724 -28.37 7.19 -14.30
N GLU A 725 -28.09 6.52 -13.19
CA GLU A 725 -27.24 5.34 -13.19
C GLU A 725 -27.73 4.22 -14.12
N ASP A 726 -29.03 4.10 -14.40
CA ASP A 726 -29.56 3.07 -15.30
C ASP A 726 -29.18 3.28 -16.77
N ASP A 727 -28.71 4.48 -17.13
CA ASP A 727 -28.15 4.77 -18.45
C ASP A 727 -26.87 4.00 -18.75
N TYR A 728 -26.21 3.46 -17.71
CA TYR A 728 -25.13 2.47 -17.83
C TYR A 728 -25.46 1.34 -18.82
N LEU A 729 -26.71 0.85 -18.82
CA LEU A 729 -27.13 -0.26 -19.68
C LEU A 729 -27.35 0.15 -21.15
N LYS A 730 -27.40 1.46 -21.44
CA LYS A 730 -27.68 1.99 -22.78
C LYS A 730 -26.43 2.05 -23.68
N ILE A 731 -25.24 2.01 -23.09
CA ILE A 731 -23.96 2.04 -23.80
C ILE A 731 -23.36 0.64 -23.77
N GLY A 732 -23.08 0.09 -24.95
CA GLY A 732 -22.49 -1.23 -25.14
C GLY A 732 -21.10 -1.18 -25.76
N GLY A 733 -20.45 -2.34 -25.90
CA GLY A 733 -19.19 -2.48 -26.63
C GLY A 733 -19.36 -2.06 -28.10
N GLY A 734 -18.39 -1.33 -28.63
CA GLY A 734 -18.37 -0.88 -30.03
C GLY A 734 -19.17 0.40 -30.34
N ASP A 735 -20.07 0.82 -29.45
CA ASP A 735 -20.83 2.06 -29.61
C ASP A 735 -19.89 3.26 -29.82
N LEU A 736 -20.32 4.21 -30.67
CA LEU A 736 -19.64 5.49 -30.83
C LEU A 736 -20.16 6.47 -29.76
N VAL A 737 -19.24 7.11 -29.05
CA VAL A 737 -19.54 8.06 -27.98
C VAL A 737 -18.82 9.37 -28.24
N GLU A 738 -19.57 10.46 -28.28
CA GLU A 738 -19.05 11.83 -28.44
C GLU A 738 -19.42 12.66 -27.22
N THR A 739 -18.52 13.54 -26.77
CA THR A 739 -18.86 14.53 -25.74
C THR A 739 -19.63 15.69 -26.35
N VAL A 740 -20.53 16.28 -25.57
CA VAL A 740 -21.30 17.46 -25.94
C VAL A 740 -21.23 18.45 -24.79
N ASN A 741 -20.87 19.70 -25.09
CA ASN A 741 -20.61 20.81 -24.16
C ASN A 741 -19.36 20.64 -23.28
N LEU A 742 -18.45 19.71 -23.59
CA LEU A 742 -17.19 19.61 -22.87
C LEU A 742 -16.33 20.86 -23.08
N SER A 743 -16.42 21.46 -24.27
CA SER A 743 -15.70 22.70 -24.59
C SER A 743 -16.07 23.84 -23.64
N GLU A 744 -17.35 24.01 -23.30
CA GLU A 744 -17.83 25.06 -22.39
C GLU A 744 -17.23 24.90 -20.99
N LEU A 745 -17.18 23.66 -20.49
CA LEU A 745 -16.56 23.33 -19.21
C LEU A 745 -15.03 23.51 -19.24
N LEU A 746 -14.36 23.06 -20.30
CA LEU A 746 -12.89 23.03 -20.36
C LEU A 746 -12.25 24.37 -20.70
N ARG A 747 -12.98 25.43 -21.04
CA ARG A 747 -12.35 26.75 -21.23
C ARG A 747 -11.72 27.25 -19.92
N PRO A 748 -10.68 28.11 -19.99
CA PRO A 748 -10.04 28.65 -18.78
C PRO A 748 -11.01 29.34 -17.80
N ASP A 749 -12.08 29.93 -18.33
CA ASP A 749 -13.18 30.61 -17.65
C ASP A 749 -14.47 29.78 -17.60
N GLY A 750 -14.39 28.46 -17.89
CA GLY A 750 -15.54 27.57 -17.93
C GLY A 750 -16.25 27.45 -16.59
N ASP A 751 -17.59 27.44 -16.62
CA ASP A 751 -18.41 27.26 -15.42
C ASP A 751 -18.39 25.80 -14.98
N LEU A 752 -18.00 25.53 -13.73
CA LEU A 752 -18.01 24.19 -13.14
C LEU A 752 -19.42 23.61 -12.99
N SER A 753 -20.48 24.41 -13.16
CA SER A 753 -21.87 23.95 -13.20
C SER A 753 -22.30 23.41 -14.58
N THR A 754 -21.45 23.56 -15.60
CA THR A 754 -21.74 23.12 -16.99
C THR A 754 -22.03 21.62 -17.04
N VAL A 755 -23.21 21.27 -17.58
CA VAL A 755 -23.60 19.88 -17.77
C VAL A 755 -23.01 19.35 -19.08
N VAL A 756 -22.04 18.44 -18.96
CA VAL A 756 -21.51 17.67 -20.10
C VAL A 756 -22.46 16.51 -20.38
N ARG A 757 -22.77 16.29 -21.66
CA ARG A 757 -23.55 15.13 -22.12
C ARG A 757 -22.67 14.19 -22.93
N VAL A 758 -23.10 12.94 -23.04
CA VAL A 758 -22.53 11.97 -23.98
C VAL A 758 -23.56 11.62 -25.05
N ARG A 759 -23.22 11.83 -26.32
CA ARG A 759 -24.01 11.37 -27.46
C ARG A 759 -23.56 9.96 -27.83
N VAL A 760 -24.50 9.02 -27.81
CA VAL A 760 -24.26 7.61 -28.09
C VAL A 760 -24.89 7.28 -29.43
N THR A 761 -24.08 6.78 -30.37
CA THR A 761 -24.54 6.35 -31.69
C THR A 761 -24.30 4.85 -31.84
N LYS A 762 -25.38 4.13 -32.12
CA LYS A 762 -25.39 2.69 -32.36
C LYS A 762 -25.53 2.41 -33.85
N PHE A 763 -24.86 1.37 -34.33
CA PHE A 763 -24.83 1.00 -35.74
C PHE A 763 -25.58 -0.32 -35.98
N ASN A 764 -26.05 -0.51 -37.20
CA ASN A 764 -26.45 -1.81 -37.74
C ASN A 764 -25.21 -2.56 -38.27
N ASP A 765 -25.37 -3.83 -38.62
CA ASP A 765 -24.29 -4.69 -39.13
C ASP A 765 -23.67 -4.17 -40.44
N ASP A 766 -24.42 -3.38 -41.23
CA ASP A 766 -23.96 -2.74 -42.46
C ASP A 766 -23.24 -1.39 -42.21
N GLY A 767 -23.07 -1.00 -40.95
CA GLY A 767 -22.44 0.27 -40.54
C GLY A 767 -23.37 1.49 -40.61
N SER A 768 -24.64 1.34 -40.99
CA SER A 768 -25.62 2.43 -40.95
C SER A 768 -26.03 2.79 -39.52
N VAL A 769 -26.37 4.06 -39.27
CA VAL A 769 -26.80 4.50 -37.95
C VAL A 769 -28.18 3.91 -37.62
N ARG A 770 -28.23 3.10 -36.56
CA ARG A 770 -29.48 2.52 -36.04
C ARG A 770 -30.23 3.50 -35.15
N THR A 771 -29.52 4.13 -34.22
CA THR A 771 -30.09 5.12 -33.30
C THR A 771 -28.99 6.02 -32.74
N SER A 772 -29.34 7.26 -32.41
CA SER A 772 -28.47 8.20 -31.72
C SER A 772 -29.28 8.93 -30.63
N PHE A 773 -28.70 9.04 -29.43
CA PHE A 773 -29.34 9.71 -28.29
C PHE A 773 -28.28 10.32 -27.37
N GLU A 774 -28.67 11.35 -26.60
CA GLU A 774 -27.79 12.00 -25.62
C GLU A 774 -28.16 11.61 -24.19
N LEU A 775 -27.15 11.45 -23.34
CA LEU A 775 -27.31 11.15 -21.92
C LEU A 775 -26.62 12.25 -21.09
N PRO A 776 -27.31 12.82 -20.07
CA PRO A 776 -26.68 13.75 -19.14
C PRO A 776 -25.70 13.04 -18.21
N THR A 777 -24.63 13.76 -17.86
CA THR A 777 -23.60 13.28 -16.93
C THR A 777 -23.33 14.29 -15.83
N ARG A 778 -22.66 13.83 -14.76
CA ARG A 778 -22.15 14.64 -13.65
C ARG A 778 -20.64 14.53 -13.56
N HIS A 779 -20.01 15.50 -12.90
CA HIS A 779 -18.59 15.44 -12.59
C HIS A 779 -18.27 16.09 -11.24
N THR A 780 -17.10 15.75 -10.69
CA THR A 780 -16.51 16.41 -9.51
C THR A 780 -15.18 17.08 -9.87
N LEU A 781 -15.05 17.53 -11.12
CA LEU A 781 -13.86 18.22 -11.63
C LEU A 781 -13.71 19.61 -10.98
N SER A 782 -12.47 20.03 -10.81
CA SER A 782 -12.08 21.35 -10.32
C SER A 782 -11.33 22.09 -11.44
N ALA A 783 -11.13 23.40 -11.31
CA ALA A 783 -10.34 24.17 -12.28
C ALA A 783 -8.94 23.56 -12.52
N THR A 784 -8.32 23.01 -11.48
CA THR A 784 -7.05 22.28 -11.56
C THR A 784 -7.17 21.00 -12.40
N HIS A 785 -8.20 20.18 -12.16
CA HIS A 785 -8.45 18.97 -12.95
C HIS A 785 -8.66 19.29 -14.43
N LEU A 786 -9.43 20.34 -14.73
CA LEU A 786 -9.67 20.80 -16.11
C LEU A 786 -8.36 21.21 -16.79
N ALA A 787 -7.46 21.89 -16.07
CA ALA A 787 -6.14 22.27 -16.59
C ALA A 787 -5.25 21.06 -16.91
N TRP A 788 -5.28 20.02 -16.08
CA TRP A 788 -4.55 18.77 -16.34
C TRP A 788 -5.07 18.06 -17.59
N ILE A 789 -6.39 17.94 -17.73
CA ILE A 789 -7.03 17.30 -18.87
C ILE A 789 -6.71 18.06 -20.16
N ARG A 790 -6.83 19.40 -20.16
CA ARG A 790 -6.42 20.25 -21.31
C ARG A 790 -4.97 20.01 -21.74
N ALA A 791 -4.06 19.95 -20.77
CA ALA A 791 -2.64 19.72 -21.05
C ALA A 791 -2.32 18.28 -21.46
N GLY A 792 -3.27 17.35 -21.34
CA GLY A 792 -3.11 15.92 -21.61
C GLY A 792 -2.61 15.10 -20.41
N SER A 793 -2.07 15.75 -19.39
CA SER A 793 -1.76 15.21 -18.05
C SER A 793 -1.35 16.35 -17.10
N ALA A 794 -1.33 16.09 -15.80
CA ALA A 794 -0.78 17.00 -14.80
C ALA A 794 0.73 17.27 -15.04
N LEU A 795 1.48 16.24 -15.42
CA LEU A 795 2.92 16.34 -15.68
C LEU A 795 3.24 17.23 -16.88
N ASN A 796 2.41 17.19 -17.92
CA ASN A 796 2.53 18.08 -19.07
C ASN A 796 2.32 19.55 -18.68
N LEU A 797 1.32 19.82 -17.84
CA LEU A 797 1.06 21.17 -17.35
C LEU A 797 2.25 21.70 -16.55
N ILE A 798 2.79 20.89 -15.63
CA ILE A 798 3.98 21.22 -14.84
C ILE A 798 5.17 21.52 -15.75
N ARG A 799 5.40 20.68 -16.77
CA ARG A 799 6.47 20.89 -17.76
C ARG A 799 6.32 22.21 -18.51
N ALA A 800 5.11 22.50 -19.00
CA ALA A 800 4.84 23.75 -19.72
C ALA A 800 5.09 24.98 -18.83
N GLN A 801 4.65 24.92 -17.56
CA GLN A 801 4.88 25.98 -16.58
C GLN A 801 6.37 26.15 -16.26
N ALA A 802 7.12 25.05 -16.12
CA ALA A 802 8.55 25.09 -15.89
C ALA A 802 9.33 25.72 -17.05
N GLN A 803 8.96 25.38 -18.29
CA GLN A 803 9.55 25.96 -19.50
C GLN A 803 9.24 27.46 -19.63
N ALA A 804 8.01 27.87 -19.32
CA ALA A 804 7.62 29.28 -19.31
C ALA A 804 8.42 30.11 -18.29
N ARG A 805 8.65 29.57 -17.08
CA ARG A 805 9.49 30.20 -16.03
C ARG A 805 10.98 30.24 -16.40
N GLY A 806 11.43 29.38 -17.31
CA GLY A 806 12.83 29.21 -17.72
C GLY A 806 13.27 30.04 -18.93
N THR A 807 12.48 31.03 -19.37
CA THR A 807 12.84 31.92 -20.49
C THR A 807 13.25 33.30 -19.96
N PRO A 808 14.55 33.60 -19.75
CA PRO A 808 15.01 34.99 -19.69
C PRO A 808 14.81 35.60 -21.07
N GLY A 809 14.08 36.72 -21.14
CA GLY A 809 13.63 37.32 -22.38
C GLY A 809 14.75 37.66 -23.38
N ALA A 810 14.38 37.56 -24.66
CA ALA A 810 14.87 38.46 -25.69
C ALA A 810 14.64 39.93 -25.26
N PRO A 811 15.49 40.88 -25.68
CA PRO A 811 15.44 42.24 -25.17
C PRO A 811 14.30 43.04 -25.81
N GLY A 812 13.44 43.64 -24.98
CA GLY A 812 12.58 44.76 -25.39
C GLY A 812 11.14 44.71 -24.88
N ALA A 813 10.87 45.52 -23.86
CA ALA A 813 9.68 46.36 -23.63
C ALA A 813 9.30 46.39 -22.14
N SER A 814 9.53 47.55 -21.54
CA SER A 814 9.24 47.92 -20.15
C SER A 814 7.74 47.97 -19.85
N GLY A 815 7.32 47.30 -18.78
CA GLY A 815 6.03 47.49 -18.13
C GLY A 815 5.93 46.64 -16.86
N ALA A 816 6.19 47.24 -15.70
CA ALA A 816 5.99 46.59 -14.40
C ALA A 816 4.49 46.34 -14.14
N PRO A 817 4.14 45.23 -13.46
CA PRO A 817 3.55 45.44 -12.13
C PRO A 817 3.99 44.45 -11.02
N SER A 818 4.04 45.04 -9.82
CA SER A 818 3.96 44.58 -8.43
C SER A 818 4.35 43.16 -7.99
N ALA A 819 5.28 43.15 -7.03
CA ALA A 819 5.69 42.05 -6.18
C ALA A 819 4.58 41.50 -5.26
N ARG A 820 4.46 40.17 -5.18
CA ARG A 820 4.40 39.35 -3.95
C ARG A 820 4.22 37.86 -4.31
N ALA A 821 5.33 37.13 -4.38
CA ALA A 821 5.38 35.68 -4.19
C ALA A 821 6.80 35.33 -3.72
N GLY A 822 6.91 34.72 -2.55
CA GLY A 822 8.17 34.42 -1.88
C GLY A 822 9.07 33.54 -2.73
N GLN A 823 10.26 34.06 -3.06
CA GLN A 823 11.32 33.32 -3.73
C GLN A 823 11.89 32.26 -2.79
N ALA A 824 11.70 30.98 -3.12
CA ALA A 824 12.46 29.89 -2.52
C ALA A 824 13.91 29.98 -3.01
N ARG A 825 14.84 30.31 -2.10
CA ARG A 825 16.28 30.33 -2.39
C ARG A 825 16.80 28.91 -2.61
N MET A 826 17.20 28.61 -3.85
CA MET A 826 17.87 27.37 -4.25
C MET A 826 19.33 27.36 -3.75
N TYR A 827 19.77 26.23 -3.19
CA TYR A 827 21.16 26.01 -2.75
C TYR A 827 22.06 25.63 -3.96
N SER A 828 23.29 26.16 -4.02
CA SER A 828 24.27 25.91 -5.11
C SER A 828 25.64 25.56 -4.54
N THR A 829 26.29 24.50 -5.05
CA THR A 829 27.66 24.11 -4.71
C THR A 829 28.37 23.45 -5.89
N SER A 830 29.50 24.01 -6.34
CA SER A 830 30.36 23.45 -7.38
C SER A 830 31.82 23.47 -6.94
N ALA A 831 32.50 22.31 -6.87
CA ALA A 831 33.85 22.07 -7.41
C ALA A 831 34.41 20.66 -7.05
N VAL A 832 35.25 20.18 -7.97
CA VAL A 832 36.30 19.13 -7.87
C VAL A 832 35.96 17.72 -8.38
N ARG A 833 36.85 17.23 -9.26
CA ARG A 833 36.73 16.15 -10.26
C ARG A 833 37.64 14.95 -9.96
N ARG A 834 37.15 13.78 -10.41
CA ARG A 834 37.78 12.63 -11.14
C ARG A 834 39.03 11.92 -10.57
N ALA A 835 38.88 10.61 -10.39
CA ALA A 835 39.84 9.59 -10.84
C ALA A 835 39.09 8.27 -11.17
N ALA A 836 39.53 7.53 -12.19
CA ALA A 836 38.94 6.29 -12.69
C ALA A 836 39.80 5.07 -12.30
N ALA A 837 39.20 3.87 -12.25
CA ALA A 837 39.87 2.60 -11.96
C ALA A 837 39.55 1.51 -13.03
N PRO A 838 40.39 0.46 -13.17
CA PRO A 838 40.43 -0.43 -14.33
C PRO A 838 39.72 -1.79 -14.13
N ALA A 839 39.72 -2.57 -15.21
CA ALA A 839 38.88 -3.74 -15.47
C ALA A 839 39.52 -5.11 -15.19
N GLY A 840 38.66 -6.10 -14.92
CA GLY A 840 38.71 -7.43 -15.56
C GLY A 840 38.96 -8.64 -14.65
N ALA A 841 38.03 -9.60 -14.64
CA ALA A 841 38.27 -11.01 -14.99
C ALA A 841 36.99 -11.87 -14.88
N GLN A 842 36.77 -12.73 -15.87
CA GLN A 842 35.71 -13.74 -15.96
C GLN A 842 36.23 -15.12 -15.52
N SER A 843 35.34 -16.02 -15.06
CA SER A 843 35.59 -17.46 -15.13
C SER A 843 34.31 -18.26 -15.42
N ALA A 844 34.51 -19.35 -16.16
CA ALA A 844 33.52 -20.14 -16.90
C ALA A 844 32.84 -21.26 -16.08
N SER A 845 31.71 -21.78 -16.60
CA SER A 845 30.87 -22.84 -16.00
C SER A 845 30.75 -24.12 -16.86
N ASP A 846 30.32 -25.20 -16.19
CA ASP A 846 30.33 -26.64 -16.54
C ASP A 846 29.65 -27.05 -17.89
N PRO A 847 30.31 -27.88 -18.73
CA PRO A 847 29.82 -28.33 -20.04
C PRO A 847 28.55 -29.22 -20.04
N ARG A 848 28.22 -29.88 -18.92
CA ARG A 848 27.05 -30.79 -18.86
C ARG A 848 25.73 -30.04 -18.80
N TYR A 849 25.75 -28.85 -18.20
CA TYR A 849 24.62 -27.94 -18.18
C TYR A 849 24.33 -27.35 -19.57
N GLU A 850 25.39 -27.10 -20.35
CA GLU A 850 25.26 -26.53 -21.69
C GLU A 850 24.67 -27.53 -22.69
N THR A 851 24.91 -28.82 -22.50
CA THR A 851 24.32 -29.89 -23.34
C THR A 851 22.81 -30.00 -23.12
N LEU A 852 22.34 -29.96 -21.87
CA LEU A 852 20.90 -29.95 -21.54
C LEU A 852 20.21 -28.68 -22.03
N ARG A 853 20.88 -27.53 -21.91
CA ARG A 853 20.37 -26.25 -22.41
C ARG A 853 20.20 -26.24 -23.92
N GLN A 854 21.14 -26.78 -24.68
CA GLN A 854 21.08 -26.80 -26.15
C GLN A 854 20.00 -27.74 -26.72
N ILE A 855 19.62 -28.79 -25.97
CA ILE A 855 18.52 -29.69 -26.34
C ILE A 855 17.16 -28.99 -26.16
N ILE A 856 17.01 -28.24 -25.07
CA ILE A 856 15.74 -27.59 -24.72
C ILE A 856 15.58 -26.26 -25.47
N PHE A 857 16.68 -25.57 -25.75
CA PHE A 857 16.72 -24.26 -26.41
C PHE A 857 17.82 -24.24 -27.48
N PRO A 858 17.61 -24.83 -28.66
CA PRO A 858 18.58 -24.75 -29.74
C PRO A 858 18.76 -23.28 -30.16
N PRO A 859 20.01 -22.82 -30.39
CA PRO A 859 20.26 -21.45 -30.79
C PRO A 859 19.63 -21.16 -32.16
N PRO A 860 19.16 -19.93 -32.42
CA PRO A 860 18.61 -19.57 -33.71
C PRO A 860 19.70 -19.65 -34.80
N PRO A 861 19.37 -20.06 -36.04
CA PRO A 861 20.36 -20.18 -37.09
C PRO A 861 20.95 -18.81 -37.45
N ALA A 862 22.22 -18.80 -37.81
CA ALA A 862 22.94 -17.60 -38.21
C ALA A 862 22.21 -16.83 -39.33
N LYS A 863 22.27 -15.49 -39.25
CA LYS A 863 21.60 -14.55 -40.14
C LYS A 863 21.70 -14.98 -41.61
N GLY A 864 20.54 -15.25 -42.22
CA GLY A 864 20.43 -15.44 -43.68
C GLY A 864 19.57 -16.62 -44.16
N LYS A 865 19.06 -17.51 -43.29
CA LYS A 865 18.11 -18.56 -43.69
C LYS A 865 16.79 -18.41 -42.94
N LYS A 866 15.66 -18.44 -43.68
CA LYS A 866 14.30 -18.34 -43.13
C LYS A 866 14.05 -19.46 -42.11
N ASN A 867 13.64 -19.08 -40.91
CA ASN A 867 13.16 -20.02 -39.90
C ASN A 867 11.80 -20.56 -40.35
N THR A 868 11.69 -21.86 -40.64
CA THR A 868 10.42 -22.57 -40.62
C THR A 868 10.27 -23.21 -39.24
N ALA A 869 10.06 -22.38 -38.23
CA ALA A 869 9.52 -22.88 -36.97
C ALA A 869 8.09 -23.36 -37.26
N PRO A 870 7.65 -24.51 -36.73
CA PRO A 870 6.32 -25.00 -37.02
C PRO A 870 5.28 -24.02 -36.48
N THR A 871 4.52 -23.42 -37.40
CA THR A 871 3.47 -22.44 -37.11
C THR A 871 2.15 -23.12 -36.71
N THR A 872 2.10 -24.45 -36.77
CA THR A 872 0.95 -25.25 -36.35
C THR A 872 1.38 -26.30 -35.34
N LEU A 873 0.47 -26.61 -34.42
CA LEU A 873 0.68 -27.63 -33.39
C LEU A 873 1.05 -29.00 -34.01
N ALA A 874 0.49 -29.32 -35.17
CA ALA A 874 0.83 -30.52 -35.94
C ALA A 874 2.29 -30.54 -36.42
N GLY A 875 2.87 -29.38 -36.75
CA GLY A 875 4.29 -29.26 -37.10
C GLY A 875 5.23 -29.34 -35.89
N ALA A 876 4.74 -29.03 -34.68
CA ALA A 876 5.52 -29.09 -33.44
C ALA A 876 5.57 -30.52 -32.83
N ILE A 877 4.56 -31.34 -33.11
CA ILE A 877 4.43 -32.71 -32.56
C ILE A 877 5.30 -33.73 -33.33
N GLY A 878 5.63 -33.45 -34.60
CA GLY A 878 6.30 -34.40 -35.49
C GLY A 878 5.37 -35.53 -35.96
N ALA A 879 5.60 -36.06 -37.16
CA ALA A 879 4.84 -37.16 -37.74
C ALA A 879 5.42 -38.50 -37.28
N GLY A 880 5.03 -38.97 -36.09
CA GLY A 880 5.38 -40.30 -35.59
C GLY A 880 4.45 -40.76 -34.48
N ASP A 881 4.10 -42.05 -34.47
CA ASP A 881 3.12 -42.63 -33.54
C ASP A 881 3.49 -42.43 -32.06
N ALA A 882 4.80 -42.40 -31.75
CA ALA A 882 5.31 -42.15 -30.40
C ALA A 882 4.94 -40.75 -29.85
N SER A 883 4.92 -39.71 -30.70
CA SER A 883 4.54 -38.35 -30.28
C SER A 883 3.04 -38.22 -30.00
N ARG A 884 2.22 -39.03 -30.69
CA ARG A 884 0.77 -39.08 -30.49
C ARG A 884 0.40 -39.77 -29.18
N GLU A 885 1.14 -40.83 -28.82
CA GLU A 885 0.95 -41.55 -27.56
C GLU A 885 1.35 -40.71 -26.34
N VAL A 886 2.44 -39.95 -26.43
CA VAL A 886 2.84 -38.98 -25.40
C VAL A 886 1.79 -37.88 -25.23
N TYR A 887 1.26 -37.34 -26.34
CA TYR A 887 0.20 -36.34 -26.29
C TYR A 887 -1.08 -36.87 -25.64
N GLU A 888 -1.56 -38.06 -26.02
CA GLU A 888 -2.76 -38.65 -25.42
C GLU A 888 -2.55 -38.99 -23.94
N THR A 889 -1.34 -39.38 -23.55
CA THR A 889 -0.99 -39.63 -22.14
C THR A 889 -1.03 -38.35 -21.30
N ILE A 890 -0.44 -37.26 -21.79
CA ILE A 890 -0.50 -35.94 -21.13
C ILE A 890 -1.95 -35.45 -21.05
N ARG A 891 -2.72 -35.60 -22.13
CA ARG A 891 -4.12 -35.20 -22.19
C ARG A 891 -4.99 -35.98 -21.20
N ARG A 892 -4.79 -37.30 -21.09
CA ARG A 892 -5.47 -38.15 -20.09
C ARG A 892 -5.09 -37.76 -18.66
N ALA A 893 -3.81 -37.51 -18.39
CA ALA A 893 -3.35 -37.06 -17.09
C ALA A 893 -3.97 -35.72 -16.68
N TRP A 894 -4.08 -34.78 -17.63
CA TRP A 894 -4.75 -33.50 -17.42
C TRP A 894 -6.24 -33.65 -17.07
N TYR A 895 -6.98 -34.47 -17.83
CA TYR A 895 -8.39 -34.72 -17.54
C TYR A 895 -8.60 -35.44 -16.20
N LEU A 896 -7.70 -36.35 -15.82
CA LEU A 896 -7.73 -37.00 -14.51
C LEU A 896 -7.48 -36.00 -13.37
N HIS A 897 -6.56 -35.04 -13.56
CA HIS A 897 -6.28 -33.96 -12.62
C HIS A 897 -7.48 -33.03 -12.44
N GLU A 898 -8.11 -32.60 -13.54
CA GLU A 898 -9.32 -31.77 -13.52
C GLU A 898 -10.49 -32.47 -12.82
N ARG A 899 -10.68 -33.77 -13.06
CA ARG A 899 -11.69 -34.57 -12.37
C ARG A 899 -11.44 -34.63 -10.86
N ARG A 900 -10.20 -34.92 -10.43
CA ARG A 900 -9.84 -34.96 -9.00
C ARG A 900 -10.05 -33.61 -8.31
N LYS A 901 -9.73 -32.49 -8.99
CA LYS A 901 -10.02 -31.13 -8.48
C LYS A 901 -11.52 -30.88 -8.28
N ARG A 902 -12.36 -31.31 -9.23
CA ARG A 902 -13.83 -31.18 -9.11
C ARG A 902 -14.38 -32.02 -7.96
N GLU A 903 -13.90 -33.26 -7.81
CA GLU A 903 -14.30 -34.16 -6.72
C GLU A 903 -13.88 -33.60 -5.35
N GLN A 904 -12.66 -33.06 -5.22
CA GLN A 904 -12.19 -32.38 -4.01
C GLN A 904 -13.01 -31.12 -3.68
N PHE A 905 -13.33 -30.32 -4.70
CA PHE A 905 -14.16 -29.12 -4.52
C PHE A 905 -15.59 -29.47 -4.07
N ALA A 906 -16.19 -30.52 -4.64
CA ALA A 906 -17.50 -31.01 -4.24
C ALA A 906 -17.49 -31.56 -2.80
N ALA A 907 -16.46 -32.33 -2.42
CA ALA A 907 -16.28 -32.82 -1.05
C ALA A 907 -16.12 -31.66 -0.05
N GLN A 908 -15.35 -30.63 -0.41
CA GLN A 908 -15.18 -29.43 0.40
C GLN A 908 -16.49 -28.65 0.56
N LEU A 909 -17.30 -28.55 -0.50
CA LEU A 909 -18.61 -27.89 -0.47
C LEU A 909 -19.58 -28.64 0.46
N ASN A 910 -19.61 -29.97 0.37
CA ASN A 910 -20.44 -30.82 1.24
C ASN A 910 -20.03 -30.68 2.71
N LYS A 911 -18.73 -30.67 3.01
CA LYS A 911 -18.21 -30.44 4.36
C LYS A 911 -18.61 -29.08 4.92
N LYS A 912 -18.45 -28.00 4.12
CA LYS A 912 -18.86 -26.65 4.52
C LYS A 912 -20.37 -26.54 4.78
N ARG A 913 -21.18 -27.24 3.98
CA ARG A 913 -22.63 -27.26 4.14
C ARG A 913 -23.04 -27.96 5.42
N ALA A 914 -22.45 -29.12 5.72
CA ALA A 914 -22.71 -29.84 6.97
C ALA A 914 -22.36 -28.99 8.21
N LEU A 915 -21.22 -28.28 8.18
CA LEU A 915 -20.80 -27.38 9.26
C LEU A 915 -21.71 -26.17 9.43
N LEU A 916 -22.23 -25.61 8.32
CA LEU A 916 -23.22 -24.53 8.38
C LEU A 916 -24.54 -25.03 8.98
N ASP A 917 -25.00 -26.22 8.59
CA ASP A 917 -26.22 -26.82 9.11
C ASP A 917 -26.11 -27.19 10.60
N GLU A 918 -24.90 -27.48 11.08
CA GLU A 918 -24.57 -27.65 12.50
C GLU A 918 -24.58 -26.31 13.25
N ALA A 919 -23.83 -25.31 12.77
CA ALA A 919 -23.78 -23.98 13.40
C ALA A 919 -25.16 -23.29 13.45
N VAL A 920 -26.02 -23.55 12.47
CA VAL A 920 -27.41 -23.08 12.46
C VAL A 920 -28.28 -23.79 13.49
N ARG A 921 -28.05 -25.09 13.74
CA ARG A 921 -28.72 -25.83 14.82
C ARG A 921 -28.27 -25.32 16.19
N ASP A 922 -26.98 -25.08 16.37
CA ASP A 922 -26.41 -24.58 17.63
C ASP A 922 -26.94 -23.18 17.94
N LEU A 923 -26.94 -22.26 16.97
CA LEU A 923 -27.54 -20.93 17.10
C LEU A 923 -29.01 -21.01 17.52
N ARG A 924 -29.76 -21.98 16.98
CA ARG A 924 -31.18 -22.20 17.34
C ARG A 924 -31.35 -22.71 18.77
N SER A 925 -30.44 -23.52 19.29
CA SER A 925 -30.50 -24.02 20.67
C SER A 925 -29.98 -23.02 21.71
N GLU A 926 -28.94 -22.25 21.38
CA GLU A 926 -28.25 -21.35 22.31
C GLU A 926 -28.93 -19.99 22.42
N ASP A 927 -29.44 -19.45 21.30
CA ASP A 927 -30.14 -18.16 21.27
C ASP A 927 -31.33 -18.19 20.30
N ALA A 928 -32.41 -18.83 20.75
CA ALA A 928 -33.65 -18.96 19.99
C ALA A 928 -34.27 -17.60 19.58
N ALA A 929 -34.00 -16.52 20.33
CA ALA A 929 -34.51 -15.19 20.02
C ALA A 929 -33.73 -14.56 18.86
N LEU A 930 -32.40 -14.61 18.89
CA LEU A 930 -31.53 -14.15 17.80
C LEU A 930 -31.74 -14.98 16.52
N PHE A 931 -31.88 -16.30 16.65
CA PHE A 931 -32.24 -17.19 15.54
C PHE A 931 -33.58 -16.79 14.90
N LYS A 932 -34.62 -16.55 15.72
CA LYS A 932 -35.96 -16.14 15.26
C LYS A 932 -35.92 -14.77 14.59
N GLN A 933 -35.18 -13.81 15.14
CA GLN A 933 -35.02 -12.47 14.58
C GLN A 933 -34.30 -12.53 13.23
N ALA A 934 -33.22 -13.30 13.11
CA ALA A 934 -32.48 -13.47 11.87
C ALA A 934 -33.23 -14.29 10.80
N ALA A 935 -34.12 -15.21 11.20
CA ALA A 935 -35.01 -15.96 10.30
C ALA A 935 -36.19 -15.10 9.78
N GLN A 936 -36.74 -14.21 10.61
CA GLN A 936 -37.89 -13.35 10.26
C GLN A 936 -37.61 -12.36 9.12
N TYR A 937 -36.35 -11.94 8.92
CA TYR A 937 -35.98 -10.97 7.87
C TYR A 937 -35.69 -11.59 6.49
N SER A 938 -35.96 -12.89 6.30
CA SER A 938 -35.58 -13.63 5.08
C SER A 938 -36.75 -14.04 4.16
N ALA A 939 -37.70 -13.15 3.81
CA ALA A 939 -38.48 -13.18 2.55
C ALA A 939 -39.41 -11.95 2.38
N PRO A 940 -39.82 -11.51 1.16
CA PRO A 940 -39.62 -12.13 -0.16
C PRO A 940 -39.00 -11.21 -1.23
N THR A 941 -37.99 -11.71 -1.94
CA THR A 941 -37.78 -11.39 -3.37
C THR A 941 -37.57 -12.70 -4.13
N LYS A 942 -38.46 -12.94 -5.11
CA LYS A 942 -38.49 -14.00 -6.15
C LYS A 942 -37.68 -15.27 -5.85
N ARG A 943 -38.34 -16.29 -5.29
CA ARG A 943 -37.84 -17.68 -5.22
C ARG A 943 -38.68 -18.57 -6.14
N ASN A 944 -38.09 -19.64 -6.68
CA ASN A 944 -38.80 -20.60 -7.52
C ASN A 944 -39.87 -21.36 -6.72
N VAL A 945 -40.76 -22.08 -7.41
CA VAL A 945 -41.93 -22.74 -6.82
C VAL A 945 -41.54 -23.91 -5.89
N GLU A 946 -40.51 -24.69 -6.25
CA GLU A 946 -40.03 -25.81 -5.41
C GLU A 946 -39.46 -25.34 -4.06
N GLU A 947 -38.71 -24.24 -4.06
CA GLU A 947 -38.14 -23.64 -2.85
C GLU A 947 -39.26 -23.13 -1.92
N GLN A 948 -40.37 -22.64 -2.48
CA GLN A 948 -41.53 -22.22 -1.70
C GLN A 948 -42.26 -23.41 -1.06
N GLU A 949 -42.41 -24.52 -1.77
CA GLU A 949 -43.04 -25.73 -1.20
C GLU A 949 -42.19 -26.37 -0.10
N ARG A 950 -40.86 -26.37 -0.27
CA ARG A 950 -39.93 -26.86 0.75
C ARG A 950 -39.99 -26.03 2.03
N LEU A 951 -40.09 -24.71 1.92
CA LEU A 951 -40.21 -23.82 3.07
C LEU A 951 -41.56 -23.93 3.77
N LYS A 952 -42.64 -24.22 3.04
CA LYS A 952 -43.94 -24.57 3.63
C LYS A 952 -43.87 -25.88 4.43
N LYS A 953 -43.21 -26.91 3.90
CA LYS A 953 -42.99 -28.18 4.63
C LYS A 953 -42.17 -28.03 5.91
N LEU A 954 -41.27 -27.03 5.97
CA LEU A 954 -40.45 -26.72 7.15
C LEU A 954 -41.14 -25.78 8.15
N GLY A 955 -42.38 -25.33 7.89
CA GLY A 955 -43.12 -24.40 8.76
C GLY A 955 -42.60 -22.95 8.72
N LEU A 956 -41.82 -22.59 7.69
CA LEU A 956 -41.08 -21.33 7.60
C LEU A 956 -41.76 -20.26 6.71
N ALA A 957 -43.00 -20.50 6.25
CA ALA A 957 -43.79 -19.53 5.48
C ALA A 957 -45.25 -19.53 5.95
N GLN A 958 -45.80 -18.36 6.31
CA GLN A 958 -47.19 -18.20 6.77
C GLN A 958 -48.20 -18.20 5.62
N GLN A 959 -49.41 -18.73 5.88
CA GLN A 959 -50.60 -18.57 5.03
C GLN A 959 -51.18 -17.16 5.23
N GLY A 960 -51.02 -16.26 4.26
CA GLY A 960 -51.66 -14.95 4.33
C GLY A 960 -51.66 -14.24 2.98
N ASN A 961 -52.85 -14.09 2.39
CA ASN A 961 -53.08 -13.21 1.24
C ASN A 961 -53.06 -11.75 1.72
N ALA A 962 -52.17 -10.92 1.18
CA ALA A 962 -52.19 -9.47 1.42
C ALA A 962 -52.94 -8.76 0.27
N PRO A 963 -53.89 -7.85 0.58
CA PRO A 963 -54.69 -7.14 -0.42
C PRO A 963 -53.94 -5.95 -1.05
N GLU A 964 -54.37 -5.57 -2.25
CA GLU A 964 -53.84 -4.47 -3.04
C GLU A 964 -54.24 -3.09 -2.49
N GLY A 965 -53.27 -2.16 -2.45
CA GLY A 965 -53.50 -0.72 -2.38
C GLY A 965 -52.73 -0.01 -1.27
N GLU A 966 -51.63 0.69 -1.62
CA GLU A 966 -51.17 1.95 -1.00
C GLU A 966 -49.88 2.48 -1.69
N ALA A 967 -49.66 3.80 -1.59
CA ALA A 967 -49.00 4.70 -2.55
C ALA A 967 -47.52 4.45 -2.97
N PRO A 968 -47.06 4.98 -4.14
CA PRO A 968 -45.77 4.64 -4.76
C PRO A 968 -44.50 5.08 -4.00
N GLY A 969 -44.58 6.06 -3.10
CA GLY A 969 -43.43 6.63 -2.39
C GLY A 969 -42.94 5.81 -1.18
N SER A 970 -43.83 5.05 -0.53
CA SER A 970 -43.47 4.28 0.68
C SER A 970 -42.77 2.95 0.35
N ARG A 971 -43.03 2.38 -0.84
CA ARG A 971 -42.40 1.12 -1.30
C ARG A 971 -40.90 1.23 -1.50
N THR A 972 -40.36 2.39 -1.86
CA THR A 972 -38.91 2.55 -2.11
C THR A 972 -38.14 2.74 -0.82
N ILE A 973 -38.68 3.46 0.17
CA ILE A 973 -38.09 3.59 1.50
C ILE A 973 -38.24 2.28 2.27
N ALA A 974 -39.37 1.58 2.16
CA ALA A 974 -39.56 0.24 2.71
C ALA A 974 -38.64 -0.79 2.02
N LYS A 975 -38.45 -0.73 0.69
CA LYS A 975 -37.46 -1.56 -0.02
C LYS A 975 -36.02 -1.20 0.36
N ARG A 976 -35.70 0.07 0.60
CA ARG A 976 -34.35 0.52 0.99
C ARG A 976 -34.05 0.13 2.44
N ARG A 977 -35.01 0.27 3.37
CA ARG A 977 -34.94 -0.29 4.73
C ARG A 977 -34.86 -1.81 4.71
N ALA A 978 -35.68 -2.50 3.90
CA ALA A 978 -35.61 -3.94 3.74
C ALA A 978 -34.30 -4.42 3.09
N ARG A 979 -33.66 -3.61 2.22
CA ARG A 979 -32.37 -3.94 1.58
C ARG A 979 -31.18 -3.66 2.50
N ILE A 980 -31.26 -2.63 3.35
CA ILE A 980 -30.31 -2.36 4.44
C ILE A 980 -30.46 -3.42 5.55
N MET A 981 -31.69 -3.82 5.87
CA MET A 981 -32.00 -4.89 6.84
C MET A 981 -31.82 -6.32 6.26
N ALA A 982 -31.76 -6.50 4.94
CA ALA A 982 -31.44 -7.79 4.31
C ALA A 982 -29.94 -8.12 4.29
N GLN A 983 -29.08 -7.25 4.85
CA GLN A 983 -27.66 -7.55 5.09
C GLN A 983 -27.45 -8.47 6.32
N THR A 984 -28.47 -8.63 7.17
CA THR A 984 -28.51 -9.62 8.25
C THR A 984 -29.25 -10.88 7.77
N ARG A 985 -28.62 -11.66 6.89
CA ARG A 985 -29.08 -13.02 6.58
C ARG A 985 -28.51 -13.98 7.63
N LEU A 986 -29.22 -15.06 7.96
CA LEU A 986 -28.70 -16.11 8.85
C LEU A 986 -27.25 -16.54 8.51
N PRO A 987 -26.85 -16.74 7.22
CA PRO A 987 -25.47 -17.08 6.87
C PRO A 987 -24.44 -15.95 7.07
N THR A 988 -24.86 -14.68 7.17
CA THR A 988 -23.93 -13.56 7.40
C THR A 988 -23.56 -13.37 8.87
N LEU A 989 -24.25 -14.06 9.78
CA LEU A 989 -23.89 -14.16 11.20
C LEU A 989 -22.74 -15.15 11.45
N PHE A 990 -22.43 -16.03 10.49
CA PHE A 990 -21.34 -16.98 10.58
C PHE A 990 -20.10 -16.47 9.81
N PRO A 991 -18.87 -16.81 10.24
CA PRO A 991 -17.62 -16.49 9.53
C PRO A 991 -17.66 -16.88 8.05
N ARG A 992 -16.96 -16.12 7.20
CA ARG A 992 -17.00 -16.27 5.72
C ARG A 992 -16.56 -17.66 5.26
N GLU A 993 -15.78 -18.35 6.09
CA GLU A 993 -15.20 -19.67 5.90
C GLU A 993 -16.26 -20.78 6.00
N LEU A 994 -17.32 -20.56 6.80
CA LEU A 994 -18.49 -21.45 6.96
C LEU A 994 -19.59 -21.18 5.94
N ARG A 995 -19.52 -20.06 5.21
CA ARG A 995 -20.50 -19.73 4.17
C ARG A 995 -20.22 -20.61 2.96
N ALA A 996 -21.10 -21.58 2.69
CA ALA A 996 -21.15 -22.20 1.38
C ALA A 996 -21.41 -21.09 0.33
N PRO A 997 -20.68 -21.06 -0.81
CA PRO A 997 -21.03 -20.19 -1.91
C PRO A 997 -22.52 -20.37 -2.20
N THR A 998 -23.29 -19.29 -2.12
CA THR A 998 -24.71 -19.32 -2.49
C THR A 998 -24.84 -20.02 -3.85
N LEU A 999 -25.67 -21.06 -3.94
CA LEU A 999 -26.01 -21.81 -5.16
C LEU A 999 -26.77 -20.93 -6.16
N THR A 1000 -26.21 -19.78 -6.52
CA THR A 1000 -26.55 -19.12 -7.77
C THR A 1000 -25.70 -19.84 -8.81
N PRO A 1001 -26.29 -20.59 -9.76
CA PRO A 1001 -25.50 -21.25 -10.79
C PRO A 1001 -24.70 -20.18 -11.57
N PRO A 1002 -23.49 -20.50 -12.06
CA PRO A 1002 -22.82 -19.61 -13.01
C PRO A 1002 -23.73 -19.40 -14.23
N THR A 1003 -23.60 -18.24 -14.85
CA THR A 1003 -24.43 -17.69 -15.93
C THR A 1003 -24.61 -18.56 -17.19
N LYS A 1004 -23.97 -19.73 -17.28
CA LYS A 1004 -24.13 -20.69 -18.40
C LYS A 1004 -24.92 -21.97 -18.04
N GLY A 1005 -25.51 -22.05 -16.85
CA GLY A 1005 -26.18 -23.28 -16.38
C GLY A 1005 -25.19 -24.42 -16.15
N TRP A 1006 -25.63 -25.49 -15.47
CA TRP A 1006 -24.88 -26.74 -15.52
C TRP A 1006 -25.08 -27.34 -16.92
N PRO A 1007 -24.02 -27.83 -17.59
CA PRO A 1007 -24.21 -28.56 -18.84
C PRO A 1007 -25.19 -29.70 -18.56
N SER A 1008 -26.32 -29.71 -19.26
CA SER A 1008 -27.21 -30.86 -19.29
C SER A 1008 -26.38 -32.04 -19.79
N TYR A 1009 -26.36 -33.12 -19.03
CA TYR A 1009 -25.85 -34.39 -19.49
C TYR A 1009 -26.68 -34.82 -20.71
N THR A 1010 -26.09 -34.67 -21.89
CA THR A 1010 -26.51 -35.39 -23.10
C THR A 1010 -25.54 -36.55 -23.28
N PRO A 1011 -25.97 -37.80 -23.07
CA PRO A 1011 -25.19 -38.94 -23.54
C PRO A 1011 -25.26 -38.94 -25.07
N GLN A 1012 -24.15 -38.65 -25.73
CA GLN A 1012 -23.96 -39.04 -27.12
C GLN A 1012 -22.60 -39.73 -27.25
N ASP A 1013 -22.74 -41.05 -27.35
CA ASP A 1013 -21.95 -42.13 -27.93
C ASP A 1013 -20.53 -41.86 -28.50
N GLU A 1014 -19.69 -42.87 -28.21
CA GLU A 1014 -18.29 -43.19 -28.60
C GLU A 1014 -17.14 -42.49 -27.87
#